data_AF-A0A6C0IQK5-F1
#
_entry.id   AF-A0A6C0IQK5-F1
#
_cell.length_a   1.000
_cell.length_b   1.000
_cell.length_c   1.000
_cell.angle_alpha   90.00
_cell.angle_beta   90.00
_cell.angle_gamma   90.00
#
_symmetry.space_group_name_H-M   'P 1'
#
loop_
_entity.id
_entity.type
_entity.pdbx_description
1 polymer ?
#
loop_
_entity_poly.entity_id
_entity_poly.type
_entity_poly.pdbx_seq_one_letter_code
_entity_poly.pdbx_strand_id
1 'polypeptide(L)'
;MSGFDNDEGEMYVTKRNGEQEIVSFDKILTRIKRLGQEANIKVNYTPLVMKVIDQLYSGISTTKIDELSAEQCASMSSIHPDYNALAGRITISNHHKNTQSSFLTVITDLYNYKDKHDKHSPLVTKELYDNVVANEDVIETIINYDRDYLIEYFGFKTLERAYLMRIDNVIVERPQHMWMRVSLGIHGTDIARACETYHLMSQKMFTHATPTLFNAGTPHPQLSSCYLLAMESDSIAGIYNTLKDCALISKWAGGIGLHIHNVRASGSHIRGTNGSSNGIVPMLKVFNNTAKYVDQCISPDTIIYTTKGPMEIQNCVAGETEILNLEGEAEAIGDVLEHSYNGPLLSIHTMHSLFPLQITPEHPVWAIQDQAKGLNYKVVQNRLEKGHAQVDWIEAGELTCESMIGYAIPSYKKDVATISEDDCYMYGILLGDGCMSNAVDSSGYVSLHTTNKKHIQDFLTNYFDDKCVNYDVVSKENSTRVRWNRCLELPYRYHDVYNSQKEKRIATKWLNLPLYKVKQIVKGLIHTDGCIHKEISFDSTSLELIEGMRYLLLRMGIMTSGQVRNRIGEKHETVNGTIENKKLSYVLRIPKTRDICDLLTIEYDEKQFFKFFTYKNMMFSRIQDITESQYSGILYDLQMTKEHNYMIHNGIVHNGGGKRNGSFAIYLEPWHADIEIFLQMRKNHGDEELKARDLFYALWMPDLFMERMKSDGDWTLMCPDECPGLADVYGQKFVDLYTKYEKEGKGRKTMKARDLWFQILDAQMETGTPYLVYKDAANKKSNQKNLGTIKSSNLCSEIIEYSDEKESAVCNLASIALPAFIRKNEKGEPYYDYDELHKVAKVVTFNLNRIIDVNFYPTEKTQRSNMRHRPIGIGVQGLADVFMQLGLPFAHEESRKMNKWIFETIYHAALEQSCEIAKERYEMVKDKCYDNTVQDTTAWDIFNDYEKNKWDALRDRKTTVGSYSTFEGSPASNGILQFDMWNTEPTTRYNWADLKTQIQKYGIRNSLLTAPMPTASTSQILGYNECIEPITSNIYNRRTIAGEFILANKYLMHDLLKLDLWNEKMKNNIIANSGSVQHLDQIPVEIREKYKTVWEIPMRNLIDMAADRGAYVCQSQSLNLWLEDPNYSNLTSMHFYSWSKGLKTGIYYLRRRARHHAQQFTIEPEKVESAINLGNETEEEICEMCSA
;
A
#
# COMPACT_ATOMS: atom_id res chain seq x y z
N MET A 1 -1.98 -40.31 53.65
CA MET A 1 -3.04 -39.95 52.70
C MET A 1 -3.25 -38.45 52.86
N SER A 2 -2.37 -37.65 52.25
CA SER A 2 -2.41 -37.17 50.84
C SER A 2 -3.48 -36.09 50.70
N GLY A 3 -3.17 -34.82 50.49
CA GLY A 3 -1.93 -34.13 50.20
C GLY A 3 -2.41 -32.76 49.74
N PHE A 4 -2.04 -31.72 50.46
CA PHE A 4 -2.33 -30.34 50.08
C PHE A 4 -1.43 -30.02 48.88
N ASP A 5 -2.01 -29.83 47.69
CA ASP A 5 -1.31 -29.14 46.60
C ASP A 5 -1.64 -27.65 46.67
N ASN A 6 -0.62 -26.88 47.05
CA ASN A 6 -0.51 -25.44 46.90
C ASN A 6 -0.22 -25.16 45.41
N ASP A 7 -1.08 -24.43 44.69
CA ASP A 7 -0.70 -23.93 43.35
C ASP A 7 -1.49 -22.68 42.88
N GLU A 8 -1.95 -21.83 43.81
CA GLU A 8 -2.77 -20.64 43.48
C GLU A 8 -1.97 -19.33 43.25
N GLY A 9 -0.67 -19.40 42.93
CA GLY A 9 0.17 -18.18 42.80
C GLY A 9 1.24 -18.14 41.72
N GLU A 10 1.46 -19.22 40.97
CA GLU A 10 2.59 -19.28 40.02
C GLU A 10 2.15 -18.92 38.58
N MET A 11 2.95 -18.08 37.90
CA MET A 11 2.73 -17.75 36.48
C MET A 11 3.36 -18.82 35.59
N TYR A 12 2.62 -19.27 34.58
CA TYR A 12 3.03 -20.32 33.64
C TYR A 12 3.26 -19.76 32.22
N VAL A 13 4.13 -20.40 31.44
CA VAL A 13 4.39 -20.10 30.02
C VAL A 13 4.19 -21.33 29.15
N THR A 14 3.72 -21.11 27.93
CA THR A 14 3.52 -22.17 26.93
C THR A 14 4.74 -22.27 26.02
N LYS A 15 5.48 -23.39 26.07
CA LYS A 15 6.61 -23.67 25.19
C LYS A 15 6.15 -23.86 23.74
N ARG A 16 7.09 -23.75 22.79
CA ARG A 16 6.82 -23.96 21.36
C ARG A 16 6.27 -25.36 21.02
N ASN A 17 6.57 -26.36 21.86
CA ASN A 17 6.04 -27.73 21.75
C ASN A 17 4.68 -27.92 22.45
N GLY A 18 4.08 -26.85 23.01
CA GLY A 18 2.79 -26.89 23.71
C GLY A 18 2.87 -27.21 25.21
N GLU A 19 4.05 -27.57 25.75
CA GLU A 19 4.21 -27.86 27.17
C GLU A 19 4.13 -26.59 28.02
N GLN A 20 3.53 -26.69 29.22
CA GLN A 20 3.53 -25.60 30.20
C GLN A 20 4.71 -25.70 31.16
N GLU A 21 5.31 -24.56 31.48
CA GLU A 21 6.42 -24.45 32.42
C GLU A 21 6.26 -23.18 33.27
N ILE A 22 6.68 -23.22 34.54
CA ILE A 22 6.66 -22.04 35.42
C ILE A 22 7.61 -20.96 34.88
N VAL A 23 7.18 -19.69 34.90
CA VAL A 23 7.98 -18.54 34.49
C VAL A 23 9.24 -18.47 35.36
N SER A 24 10.40 -18.42 34.72
CA SER A 24 11.70 -18.30 35.41
C SER A 24 12.48 -17.10 34.89
N PHE A 25 12.71 -16.13 35.78
CA PHE A 25 13.56 -14.96 35.53
C PHE A 25 14.93 -15.39 34.99
N ASP A 26 15.58 -16.35 35.65
CA ASP A 26 16.93 -16.80 35.32
C ASP A 26 17.01 -17.42 33.93
N LYS A 27 15.96 -18.11 33.46
CA LYS A 27 15.92 -18.67 32.11
C LYS A 27 15.87 -17.59 31.04
N ILE A 28 15.03 -16.56 31.23
CA ILE A 28 14.93 -15.42 30.30
C ILE A 28 16.26 -14.64 30.30
N LEU A 29 16.79 -14.33 31.48
CA LEU A 29 18.08 -13.64 31.62
C LEU A 29 19.22 -14.42 30.97
N THR A 30 19.34 -15.73 31.24
CA THR A 30 20.39 -16.57 30.66
C THR A 30 20.29 -16.61 29.14
N ARG A 31 19.06 -16.68 28.59
CA ARG A 31 18.83 -16.67 27.14
C ARG A 31 19.29 -15.36 26.49
N ILE A 32 18.84 -14.22 27.01
CA ILE A 32 19.20 -12.91 26.44
C ILE A 32 20.70 -12.65 26.61
N LYS A 33 21.26 -12.97 27.78
CA LYS A 33 22.68 -12.82 28.07
C LYS A 33 23.55 -13.68 27.16
N ARG A 34 23.14 -14.93 26.87
CA ARG A 34 23.86 -15.81 25.93
C ARG A 34 23.91 -15.20 24.52
N LEU A 35 22.76 -14.76 23.99
CA LEU A 35 22.68 -14.11 22.68
C LEU A 35 23.52 -12.83 22.61
N GLY A 36 23.57 -12.06 23.70
CA GLY A 36 24.42 -10.89 23.80
C GLY A 36 25.91 -11.21 23.91
N GLN A 37 26.29 -12.25 24.65
CA GLN A 37 27.69 -12.71 24.78
C GLN A 37 28.25 -13.26 23.46
N GLU A 38 27.44 -14.05 22.72
CA GLU A 38 27.77 -14.53 21.38
C GLU A 38 28.06 -13.37 20.40
N ALA A 39 27.49 -12.20 20.68
CA ALA A 39 27.63 -10.99 19.88
C ALA A 39 28.67 -9.98 20.41
N ASN A 40 29.34 -10.29 21.52
CA ASN A 40 30.19 -9.36 22.27
C ASN A 40 29.48 -8.03 22.64
N ILE A 41 28.17 -8.09 22.91
CA ILE A 41 27.34 -6.95 23.29
C ILE A 41 27.49 -6.68 24.79
N LYS A 42 27.74 -5.42 25.15
CA LYS A 42 27.95 -4.98 26.54
C LYS A 42 26.83 -4.07 27.01
N VAL A 43 25.68 -4.66 27.32
CA VAL A 43 24.53 -3.94 27.89
C VAL A 43 24.18 -4.47 29.28
N ASN A 44 23.40 -3.69 30.03
CA ASN A 44 22.87 -4.15 31.31
C ASN A 44 21.63 -5.03 31.06
N TYR A 45 21.83 -6.35 31.16
CA TYR A 45 20.79 -7.36 30.90
C TYR A 45 19.72 -7.43 31.99
N THR A 46 20.07 -7.15 33.25
CA THR A 46 19.15 -7.32 34.38
C THR A 46 17.95 -6.35 34.33
N PRO A 47 18.13 -5.03 34.18
CA PRO A 47 17.00 -4.09 34.05
C PRO A 47 16.15 -4.35 32.80
N LEU A 48 16.76 -4.82 31.71
CA LEU A 48 16.05 -5.19 30.49
C LEU A 48 15.07 -6.34 30.78
N VAL A 49 15.54 -7.41 31.42
CA VAL A 49 14.70 -8.58 31.74
C VAL A 49 13.59 -8.23 32.71
N MET A 50 13.86 -7.36 33.70
CA MET A 50 12.83 -6.87 34.62
C MET A 50 11.67 -6.20 33.86
N LYS A 51 11.99 -5.29 32.92
CA LYS A 51 10.96 -4.63 32.08
C LYS A 51 10.17 -5.59 31.20
N VAL A 52 10.79 -6.68 30.75
CA VAL A 52 10.10 -7.73 29.97
C VAL A 52 9.12 -8.48 30.87
N ILE A 53 9.53 -8.83 32.10
CA ILE A 53 8.70 -9.57 33.05
C ILE A 53 7.47 -8.78 33.48
N ASP A 54 7.60 -7.47 33.65
CA ASP A 54 6.47 -6.58 33.96
C ASP A 54 5.35 -6.61 32.90
N GLN A 55 5.63 -7.12 31.70
CA GLN A 55 4.67 -7.24 30.59
C GLN A 55 4.17 -8.67 30.36
N LEU A 56 4.60 -9.63 31.18
CA LEU A 56 4.17 -11.04 31.06
C LEU A 56 2.82 -11.27 31.74
N TYR A 57 2.04 -12.19 31.17
CA TYR A 57 0.80 -12.70 31.74
C TYR A 57 0.82 -14.24 31.72
N SER A 58 0.06 -14.87 32.63
CA SER A 58 0.04 -16.34 32.72
C SER A 58 -0.52 -16.96 31.44
N GLY A 59 0.13 -18.02 30.95
CA GLY A 59 -0.19 -18.71 29.69
C GLY A 59 0.49 -18.13 28.44
N ILE A 60 1.28 -17.04 28.56
CA ILE A 60 1.98 -16.44 27.43
C ILE A 60 2.94 -17.43 26.74
N SER A 61 2.98 -17.41 25.41
CA SER A 61 3.85 -18.31 24.64
C SER A 61 5.31 -17.86 24.68
N THR A 62 6.24 -18.81 24.71
CA THR A 62 7.70 -18.51 24.66
C THR A 62 8.13 -17.75 23.41
N THR A 63 7.39 -17.88 22.30
CA THR A 63 7.58 -17.07 21.09
C THR A 63 7.26 -15.60 21.35
N LYS A 64 6.15 -15.31 22.04
CA LYS A 64 5.74 -13.94 22.36
C LYS A 64 6.68 -13.28 23.37
N ILE A 65 7.27 -14.05 24.28
CA ILE A 65 8.31 -13.54 25.21
C ILE A 65 9.54 -13.05 24.44
N ASP A 66 10.00 -13.80 23.43
CA ASP A 66 11.14 -13.40 22.60
C ASP A 66 10.80 -12.14 21.77
N GLU A 67 9.57 -12.00 21.26
CA GLU A 67 9.10 -10.80 20.57
C GLU A 67 9.10 -9.56 21.48
N LEU A 68 8.49 -9.67 22.68
CA LEU A 68 8.47 -8.61 23.67
C LEU A 68 9.89 -8.23 24.10
N SER A 69 10.77 -9.22 24.27
CA SER A 69 12.18 -8.98 24.60
C SER A 69 12.89 -8.17 23.53
N ALA A 70 12.64 -8.48 22.24
CA ALA A 70 13.20 -7.73 21.14
C ALA A 70 12.62 -6.31 21.03
N GLU A 71 11.32 -6.13 21.23
CA GLU A 71 10.65 -4.82 21.26
C GLU A 71 11.19 -3.92 22.37
N GLN A 72 11.40 -4.47 23.58
CA GLN A 72 12.02 -3.74 24.68
C GLN A 72 13.48 -3.39 24.41
N CYS A 73 14.24 -4.28 23.76
CA CYS A 73 15.58 -3.92 23.29
C CYS A 73 15.53 -2.79 22.25
N ALA A 74 14.58 -2.85 21.29
CA ALA A 74 14.45 -1.84 20.25
C ALA A 74 14.07 -0.46 20.83
N SER A 75 13.21 -0.39 21.86
CA SER A 75 12.87 0.87 22.54
C SER A 75 14.07 1.48 23.28
N MET A 76 14.98 0.64 23.77
CA MET A 76 16.21 1.05 24.44
C MET A 76 17.37 1.37 23.46
N SER A 77 17.16 1.27 22.15
CA SER A 77 18.17 1.62 21.14
C SER A 77 18.65 3.07 21.21
N SER A 78 17.81 3.98 21.72
CA SER A 78 18.16 5.38 21.95
C SER A 78 19.13 5.59 23.13
N ILE A 79 19.32 4.58 23.99
CA ILE A 79 20.24 4.62 25.13
C ILE A 79 21.64 4.18 24.67
N HIS A 80 21.73 3.06 23.94
CA HIS A 80 22.98 2.51 23.45
C HIS A 80 22.76 1.71 22.15
N PRO A 81 23.63 1.83 21.12
CA PRO A 81 23.44 1.16 19.83
C PRO A 81 23.36 -0.38 19.94
N ASP A 82 24.08 -0.98 20.88
CA ASP A 82 24.06 -2.43 21.10
C ASP A 82 22.68 -2.99 21.43
N TYR A 83 21.77 -2.19 22.00
CA TYR A 83 20.40 -2.65 22.25
C TYR A 83 19.65 -2.94 20.93
N ASN A 84 19.89 -2.16 19.88
CA ASN A 84 19.32 -2.42 18.55
C ASN A 84 19.93 -3.70 17.92
N ALA A 85 21.23 -3.92 18.10
CA ALA A 85 21.90 -5.15 17.65
C ALA A 85 21.36 -6.38 18.40
N LEU A 86 21.15 -6.27 19.71
CA LEU A 86 20.56 -7.32 20.53
C LEU A 86 19.11 -7.60 20.14
N ALA A 87 18.31 -6.56 19.88
CA ALA A 87 16.94 -6.68 19.40
C ALA A 87 16.85 -7.50 18.10
N GLY A 88 17.71 -7.17 17.13
CA GLY A 88 17.85 -7.92 15.88
C GLY A 88 18.19 -9.39 16.14
N ARG A 89 19.20 -9.66 16.97
CA ARG A 89 19.60 -11.05 17.29
C ARG A 89 18.53 -11.87 17.97
N ILE A 90 17.79 -11.29 18.94
CA ILE A 90 16.67 -11.96 19.59
C ILE A 90 15.59 -12.30 18.57
N THR A 91 15.26 -11.33 17.69
CA THR A 91 14.23 -11.53 16.66
C THR A 91 14.62 -12.61 15.66
N ILE A 92 15.86 -12.61 15.16
CA ILE A 92 16.36 -13.64 14.24
C ILE A 92 16.42 -15.01 14.92
N SER A 93 16.93 -15.08 16.16
CA SER A 93 16.94 -16.34 16.93
C SER A 93 15.53 -16.88 17.16
N ASN A 94 14.55 -16.02 17.41
CA ASN A 94 13.15 -16.40 17.50
C ASN A 94 12.64 -16.94 16.15
N HIS A 95 12.89 -16.21 15.06
CA HIS A 95 12.51 -16.61 13.70
C HIS A 95 13.05 -17.98 13.31
N HIS A 96 14.34 -18.24 13.56
CA HIS A 96 14.95 -19.54 13.28
C HIS A 96 14.32 -20.69 14.06
N LYS A 97 13.80 -20.44 15.26
CA LYS A 97 13.11 -21.47 16.04
C LYS A 97 11.69 -21.73 15.57
N ASN A 98 11.09 -20.80 14.83
CA ASN A 98 9.73 -20.91 14.30
C ASN A 98 9.71 -21.28 12.81
N THR A 99 10.87 -21.44 12.17
CA THR A 99 11.01 -21.78 10.74
C THR A 99 11.94 -22.96 10.53
N GLN A 100 11.66 -23.73 9.49
CA GLN A 100 12.50 -24.85 9.10
C GLN A 100 13.87 -24.36 8.61
N SER A 101 14.91 -25.18 8.78
CA SER A 101 16.28 -24.84 8.39
C SER A 101 16.69 -25.34 7.01
N SER A 102 16.01 -26.34 6.44
CA SER A 102 16.31 -26.80 5.07
C SER A 102 15.61 -25.88 4.07
N PHE A 103 16.37 -25.38 3.10
CA PHE A 103 15.82 -24.63 1.98
C PHE A 103 14.99 -25.52 1.06
N LEU A 104 15.43 -26.77 0.80
CA LEU A 104 14.66 -27.71 -0.01
C LEU A 104 13.27 -27.95 0.59
N THR A 105 13.19 -28.19 1.91
CA THR A 105 11.88 -28.45 2.54
C THR A 105 10.96 -27.23 2.42
N VAL A 106 11.47 -26.01 2.64
CA VAL A 106 10.68 -24.78 2.48
C VAL A 106 10.21 -24.60 1.03
N ILE A 107 11.08 -24.80 0.02
CA ILE A 107 10.67 -24.70 -1.39
C ILE A 107 9.69 -25.81 -1.77
N THR A 108 9.83 -26.99 -1.19
CA THR A 108 8.89 -28.11 -1.36
C THR A 108 7.52 -27.78 -0.78
N ASP A 109 7.46 -27.18 0.41
CA ASP A 109 6.22 -26.73 1.05
C ASP A 109 5.55 -25.61 0.24
N LEU A 110 6.34 -24.65 -0.27
CA LEU A 110 5.84 -23.56 -1.12
C LEU A 110 5.35 -24.05 -2.48
N TYR A 111 6.01 -25.04 -3.07
CA TYR A 111 5.58 -25.64 -4.33
C TYR A 111 4.32 -26.48 -4.10
N ASN A 112 4.35 -27.41 -3.15
CA ASN A 112 3.21 -28.27 -2.83
C ASN A 112 2.09 -27.55 -2.09
N TYR A 113 2.19 -26.23 -1.89
CA TYR A 113 1.14 -25.42 -1.27
C TYR A 113 -0.18 -25.70 -1.97
N LYS A 114 -1.15 -26.01 -1.14
CA LYS A 114 -2.54 -26.11 -1.53
C LYS A 114 -3.26 -24.96 -0.89
N ASP A 115 -4.09 -24.30 -1.68
CA ASP A 115 -4.94 -23.27 -1.11
C ASP A 115 -5.93 -23.89 -0.11
N LYS A 116 -6.72 -23.02 0.52
CA LYS A 116 -7.80 -23.43 1.43
C LYS A 116 -8.79 -24.45 0.82
N HIS A 117 -8.75 -24.68 -0.49
CA HIS A 117 -9.57 -25.65 -1.24
C HIS A 117 -8.89 -26.97 -1.56
N ASP A 118 -7.73 -27.25 -0.94
CA ASP A 118 -6.90 -28.41 -1.24
C ASP A 118 -6.49 -28.47 -2.74
N LYS A 119 -6.65 -27.36 -3.48
CA LYS A 119 -6.19 -27.24 -4.86
C LYS A 119 -4.72 -26.83 -4.83
N HIS A 120 -3.91 -27.57 -5.57
CA HIS A 120 -2.50 -27.26 -5.73
C HIS A 120 -2.34 -25.89 -6.43
N SER A 121 -1.85 -24.92 -5.66
CA SER A 121 -1.76 -23.51 -6.03
C SER A 121 -0.34 -23.03 -5.69
N PRO A 122 0.70 -23.54 -6.38
CA PRO A 122 2.09 -23.37 -5.98
C PRO A 122 2.48 -21.90 -5.85
N LEU A 123 3.19 -21.55 -4.77
CA LEU A 123 3.70 -20.19 -4.53
C LEU A 123 5.05 -19.93 -5.23
N VAL A 124 5.70 -21.00 -5.71
CA VAL A 124 6.95 -20.98 -6.48
C VAL A 124 6.81 -21.76 -7.78
N THR A 125 7.63 -21.46 -8.80
CA THR A 125 7.56 -22.18 -10.07
C THR A 125 8.03 -23.63 -9.93
N LYS A 126 7.48 -24.51 -10.77
CA LYS A 126 7.97 -25.88 -10.91
C LYS A 126 9.44 -25.91 -11.32
N GLU A 127 9.86 -25.01 -12.22
CA GLU A 127 11.25 -24.90 -12.67
C GLU A 127 12.21 -24.60 -11.52
N LEU A 128 11.82 -23.71 -10.59
CA LEU A 128 12.61 -23.45 -9.40
C LEU A 128 12.70 -24.70 -8.52
N TYR A 129 11.57 -25.35 -8.25
CA TYR A 129 11.51 -26.57 -7.44
C TYR A 129 12.40 -27.68 -8.02
N ASP A 130 12.24 -28.01 -9.30
CA ASP A 130 13.02 -29.05 -9.98
C ASP A 130 14.52 -28.74 -9.94
N ASN A 131 14.90 -27.46 -10.10
CA ASN A 131 16.28 -27.02 -10.05
C ASN A 131 16.88 -27.12 -8.63
N VAL A 132 16.09 -26.81 -7.60
CA VAL A 132 16.50 -26.97 -6.19
C VAL A 132 16.69 -28.44 -5.85
N VAL A 133 15.76 -29.31 -6.26
CA VAL A 133 15.88 -30.77 -6.05
C VAL A 133 17.11 -31.33 -6.76
N ALA A 134 17.39 -30.90 -8.00
CA ALA A 134 18.53 -31.38 -8.76
C ALA A 134 19.89 -30.96 -8.19
N ASN A 135 19.95 -29.90 -7.39
CA ASN A 135 21.19 -29.30 -6.89
C ASN A 135 21.20 -29.11 -5.35
N GLU A 136 20.39 -29.90 -4.63
CA GLU A 136 20.16 -29.77 -3.18
C GLU A 136 21.48 -29.69 -2.40
N ASP A 137 22.40 -30.64 -2.62
CA ASP A 137 23.67 -30.73 -1.89
C ASP A 137 24.48 -29.43 -1.96
N VAL A 138 24.54 -28.82 -3.14
CA VAL A 138 25.29 -27.58 -3.38
C VAL A 138 24.57 -26.39 -2.73
N ILE A 139 23.25 -26.33 -2.87
CA ILE A 139 22.44 -25.20 -2.39
C ILE A 139 22.35 -25.20 -0.85
N GLU A 140 22.16 -26.34 -0.20
CA GLU A 140 22.12 -26.40 1.26
C GLU A 140 23.50 -26.10 1.87
N THR A 141 24.58 -26.52 1.20
CA THR A 141 25.96 -26.25 1.66
C THR A 141 26.33 -24.76 1.56
N ILE A 142 25.88 -24.06 0.51
CA ILE A 142 26.25 -22.65 0.31
C ILE A 142 25.49 -21.70 1.25
N ILE A 143 24.29 -22.08 1.69
CA ILE A 143 23.46 -21.22 2.56
C ILE A 143 24.11 -21.06 3.94
N ASN A 144 24.32 -19.82 4.33
CA ASN A 144 24.89 -19.47 5.63
C ASN A 144 23.88 -18.69 6.49
N TYR A 145 23.23 -19.38 7.43
CA TYR A 145 22.24 -18.79 8.33
C TYR A 145 22.80 -17.78 9.34
N ASP A 146 24.11 -17.76 9.60
CA ASP A 146 24.71 -16.74 10.47
C ASP A 146 24.58 -15.34 9.88
N ARG A 147 24.42 -15.25 8.55
CA ARG A 147 24.21 -13.98 7.84
C ARG A 147 22.87 -13.33 8.16
N ASP A 148 21.88 -14.07 8.67
CA ASP A 148 20.61 -13.47 9.12
C ASP A 148 20.85 -12.48 10.28
N TYR A 149 21.89 -12.70 11.09
CA TYR A 149 22.27 -11.79 12.18
C TYR A 149 22.91 -10.48 11.71
N LEU A 150 23.17 -10.30 10.41
CA LEU A 150 23.59 -9.01 9.82
C LEU A 150 22.41 -8.04 9.65
N ILE A 151 21.18 -8.52 9.81
CA ILE A 151 19.95 -7.75 9.68
C ILE A 151 19.54 -7.22 11.05
N GLU A 152 19.40 -5.90 11.15
CA GLU A 152 18.96 -5.22 12.37
C GLU A 152 17.43 -5.36 12.56
N TYR A 153 16.94 -5.07 13.78
CA TYR A 153 15.52 -5.26 14.15
C TYR A 153 14.53 -4.68 13.13
N PHE A 154 14.67 -3.41 12.76
CA PHE A 154 13.74 -2.77 11.83
C PHE A 154 13.88 -3.26 10.39
N GLY A 155 15.08 -3.69 9.99
CA GLY A 155 15.30 -4.32 8.69
C GLY A 155 14.55 -5.64 8.62
N PHE A 156 14.65 -6.46 9.68
CA PHE A 156 13.91 -7.71 9.77
C PHE A 156 12.41 -7.49 9.83
N LYS A 157 11.91 -6.53 10.63
CA LYS A 157 10.47 -6.21 10.68
C LYS A 157 9.92 -5.73 9.32
N THR A 158 10.76 -5.11 8.50
CA THR A 158 10.40 -4.76 7.12
C THR A 158 10.26 -6.02 6.25
N LEU A 159 11.20 -6.97 6.37
CA LEU A 159 11.14 -8.27 5.68
C LEU A 159 9.94 -9.11 6.14
N GLU A 160 9.73 -9.23 7.45
CA GLU A 160 8.65 -9.97 8.10
C GLU A 160 7.28 -9.49 7.62
N ARG A 161 7.10 -8.17 7.51
CA ARG A 161 5.81 -7.58 7.11
C ARG A 161 5.43 -7.88 5.68
N ALA A 162 6.38 -7.90 4.73
CA ALA A 162 6.04 -7.83 3.31
C ALA A 162 6.81 -8.79 2.38
N TYR A 163 8.01 -9.26 2.74
CA TYR A 163 8.92 -9.92 1.80
C TYR A 163 9.04 -11.43 1.99
N LEU A 164 8.98 -11.91 3.23
CA LEU A 164 9.13 -13.33 3.52
C LEU A 164 7.84 -14.08 3.18
N MET A 165 7.94 -15.19 2.44
CA MET A 165 6.79 -15.99 2.07
C MET A 165 6.07 -16.60 3.27
N ARG A 166 4.74 -16.72 3.12
CA ARG A 166 3.83 -17.24 4.14
C ARG A 166 3.00 -18.37 3.58
N ILE A 167 2.74 -19.37 4.42
CA ILE A 167 1.74 -20.42 4.23
C ILE A 167 0.74 -20.26 5.36
N ASP A 168 -0.55 -20.12 5.04
CA ASP A 168 -1.62 -19.94 6.02
C ASP A 168 -1.33 -18.85 7.06
N ASN A 169 -0.87 -17.69 6.57
CA ASN A 169 -0.41 -16.52 7.34
C ASN A 169 0.83 -16.71 8.22
N VAL A 170 1.40 -17.92 8.29
CA VAL A 170 2.63 -18.23 9.01
C VAL A 170 3.83 -18.05 8.09
N ILE A 171 4.84 -17.32 8.55
CA ILE A 171 6.08 -17.13 7.79
C ILE A 171 6.86 -18.44 7.77
N VAL A 172 7.17 -18.92 6.57
CA VAL A 172 7.95 -20.16 6.37
C VAL A 172 9.38 -19.88 5.91
N GLU A 173 9.60 -18.71 5.30
CA GLU A 173 10.86 -18.35 4.67
C GLU A 173 11.81 -17.62 5.64
N ARG A 174 13.09 -18.01 5.69
CA ARG A 174 14.17 -17.23 6.32
C ARG A 174 14.72 -16.19 5.35
N PRO A 175 15.37 -15.11 5.83
CA PRO A 175 15.98 -14.14 4.92
C PRO A 175 17.00 -14.78 3.97
N GLN A 176 17.80 -15.76 4.41
CA GLN A 176 18.67 -16.53 3.52
C GLN A 176 17.93 -17.31 2.44
N HIS A 177 16.78 -17.92 2.77
CA HIS A 177 15.94 -18.63 1.79
C HIS A 177 15.44 -17.66 0.72
N MET A 178 14.99 -16.47 1.12
CA MET A 178 14.57 -15.43 0.18
C MET A 178 15.71 -15.01 -0.75
N TRP A 179 16.91 -14.76 -0.23
CA TRP A 179 18.06 -14.43 -1.09
C TRP A 179 18.43 -15.56 -2.05
N MET A 180 18.35 -16.81 -1.61
CA MET A 180 18.62 -17.96 -2.48
C MET A 180 17.54 -18.13 -3.55
N ARG A 181 16.26 -18.07 -3.18
CA ARG A 181 15.12 -18.08 -4.11
C ARG A 181 15.25 -16.99 -5.17
N VAL A 182 15.58 -15.76 -4.76
CA VAL A 182 15.78 -14.66 -5.71
C VAL A 182 16.94 -14.95 -6.65
N SER A 183 18.06 -15.46 -6.14
CA SER A 183 19.24 -15.80 -6.96
C SER A 183 18.94 -16.87 -7.99
N LEU A 184 18.28 -17.96 -7.57
CA LEU A 184 17.85 -19.05 -8.46
C LEU A 184 16.75 -18.61 -9.42
N GLY A 185 15.84 -17.74 -8.99
CA GLY A 185 14.80 -17.17 -9.86
C GLY A 185 15.35 -16.29 -10.99
N ILE A 186 16.53 -15.68 -10.80
CA ILE A 186 17.21 -14.88 -11.83
C ILE A 186 18.07 -15.76 -12.75
N HIS A 187 18.83 -16.69 -12.17
CA HIS A 187 19.86 -17.44 -12.90
C HIS A 187 19.39 -18.80 -13.41
N GLY A 188 18.30 -19.33 -12.88
CA GLY A 188 17.79 -20.65 -13.25
C GLY A 188 18.85 -21.72 -12.99
N THR A 189 19.16 -22.50 -14.03
CA THR A 189 20.11 -23.62 -13.98
C THR A 189 21.58 -23.22 -13.88
N ASP A 190 21.93 -21.93 -13.99
CA ASP A 190 23.29 -21.45 -13.74
C ASP A 190 23.55 -21.31 -12.23
N ILE A 191 23.81 -22.46 -11.59
CA ILE A 191 24.02 -22.54 -10.14
C ILE A 191 25.25 -21.75 -9.68
N ALA A 192 26.30 -21.66 -10.51
CA ALA A 192 27.50 -20.90 -10.16
C ALA A 192 27.18 -19.40 -9.99
N ARG A 193 26.43 -18.83 -10.95
CA ARG A 193 25.98 -17.43 -10.88
C ARG A 193 24.92 -17.21 -9.80
N ALA A 194 24.05 -18.18 -9.57
CA ALA A 194 23.10 -18.14 -8.46
C ALA A 194 23.82 -18.07 -7.10
N CYS A 195 24.84 -18.92 -6.88
CA CYS A 195 25.64 -18.93 -5.67
C CYS A 195 26.44 -17.62 -5.48
N GLU A 196 27.04 -17.08 -6.54
CA GLU A 196 27.73 -15.78 -6.52
C GLU A 196 26.77 -14.65 -6.10
N THR A 197 25.59 -14.60 -6.74
CA THR A 197 24.56 -13.60 -6.44
C THR A 197 24.03 -13.72 -5.02
N TYR A 198 23.75 -14.95 -4.56
CA TYR A 198 23.34 -15.22 -3.19
C TYR A 198 24.39 -14.73 -2.19
N HIS A 199 25.67 -15.01 -2.45
CA HIS A 199 26.76 -14.65 -1.55
C HIS A 199 26.84 -13.14 -1.32
N LEU A 200 26.79 -12.37 -2.42
CA LEU A 200 26.89 -10.92 -2.39
C LEU A 200 25.64 -10.27 -1.77
N MET A 201 24.43 -10.76 -2.06
CA MET A 201 23.20 -10.24 -1.45
C MET A 201 23.12 -10.55 0.05
N SER A 202 23.42 -11.78 0.46
CA SER A 202 23.38 -12.18 1.87
C SER A 202 24.46 -11.51 2.72
N GLN A 203 25.55 -11.03 2.12
CA GLN A 203 26.55 -10.16 2.76
C GLN A 203 26.21 -8.67 2.71
N LYS A 204 25.02 -8.31 2.20
CA LYS A 204 24.53 -6.93 2.09
C LYS A 204 25.39 -6.05 1.18
N MET A 205 26.05 -6.62 0.17
CA MET A 205 26.86 -5.83 -0.79
C MET A 205 25.98 -5.10 -1.82
N PHE A 206 24.86 -5.71 -2.19
CA PHE A 206 23.80 -5.07 -2.97
C PHE A 206 22.45 -5.74 -2.68
N THR A 207 21.37 -5.16 -3.20
CA THR A 207 20.06 -5.81 -3.22
C THR A 207 19.28 -5.42 -4.48
N HIS A 208 18.47 -6.35 -4.98
CA HIS A 208 17.53 -6.07 -6.06
C HIS A 208 16.34 -5.22 -5.57
N ALA A 209 15.63 -4.59 -6.50
CA ALA A 209 14.44 -3.81 -6.15
C ALA A 209 13.31 -4.69 -5.60
N THR A 210 12.38 -4.05 -4.88
CA THR A 210 11.26 -4.71 -4.19
C THR A 210 10.49 -5.72 -5.06
N PRO A 211 10.09 -5.43 -6.32
CA PRO A 211 9.36 -6.40 -7.14
C PRO A 211 10.16 -7.67 -7.43
N THR A 212 11.48 -7.54 -7.63
CA THR A 212 12.35 -8.71 -7.81
C THR A 212 12.39 -9.57 -6.54
N LEU A 213 12.46 -8.96 -5.35
CA LEU A 213 12.49 -9.69 -4.09
C LEU A 213 11.18 -10.45 -3.82
N PHE A 214 10.05 -9.84 -4.18
CA PHE A 214 8.73 -10.46 -4.06
C PHE A 214 8.51 -11.61 -5.04
N ASN A 215 8.87 -11.41 -6.31
CA ASN A 215 8.34 -12.23 -7.39
C ASN A 215 9.38 -13.14 -8.06
N ALA A 216 10.67 -13.01 -7.77
CA ALA A 216 11.66 -13.93 -8.33
C ALA A 216 11.39 -15.37 -7.85
N GLY A 217 11.28 -16.29 -8.81
CA GLY A 217 10.96 -17.69 -8.56
C GLY A 217 9.47 -18.00 -8.32
N THR A 218 8.57 -17.04 -8.50
CA THR A 218 7.11 -17.24 -8.37
C THR A 218 6.45 -17.50 -9.73
N PRO A 219 5.20 -18.05 -9.79
CA PRO A 219 4.51 -18.34 -11.05
C PRO A 219 4.40 -17.18 -12.04
N HIS A 220 4.33 -15.94 -11.55
CA HIS A 220 4.27 -14.73 -12.38
C HIS A 220 5.38 -13.76 -11.93
N PRO A 221 6.62 -13.97 -12.38
CA PRO A 221 7.77 -13.22 -11.91
C PRO A 221 7.80 -11.81 -12.52
N GLN A 222 6.96 -10.90 -12.04
CA GLN A 222 7.02 -9.48 -12.40
C GLN A 222 8.13 -8.82 -11.56
N LEU A 223 9.32 -8.67 -12.15
CA LEU A 223 10.56 -8.26 -11.47
C LEU A 223 10.91 -6.77 -11.68
N SER A 224 10.36 -6.14 -12.71
CA SER A 224 10.61 -4.74 -13.07
C SER A 224 9.84 -3.75 -12.17
N SER A 225 10.38 -2.55 -11.93
CA SER A 225 9.80 -1.62 -10.93
C SER A 225 8.98 -0.47 -11.49
N CYS A 226 9.34 0.03 -12.66
CA CYS A 226 8.73 1.23 -13.22
C CYS A 226 8.54 1.10 -14.73
N TYR A 227 7.54 1.81 -15.23
CA TYR A 227 7.15 1.82 -16.64
C TYR A 227 6.99 3.25 -17.14
N LEU A 228 7.38 3.51 -18.39
CA LEU A 228 7.19 4.80 -19.06
C LEU A 228 6.26 4.59 -20.26
N LEU A 229 5.12 5.26 -20.25
CA LEU A 229 4.09 5.13 -21.25
C LEU A 229 3.92 6.42 -22.03
N ALA A 230 3.64 6.25 -23.32
CA ALA A 230 3.12 7.30 -24.17
C ALA A 230 1.60 7.24 -24.21
N MET A 231 0.95 8.39 -24.14
CA MET A 231 -0.42 8.50 -24.61
C MET A 231 -0.47 8.12 -26.10
N GLU A 232 -1.14 6.99 -26.41
CA GLU A 232 -1.09 6.33 -27.71
C GLU A 232 -1.49 7.25 -28.86
N SER A 233 -2.60 7.97 -28.71
CA SER A 233 -3.04 8.99 -29.66
C SER A 233 -4.01 9.97 -29.00
N ASP A 234 -4.16 11.14 -29.60
CA ASP A 234 -5.17 12.14 -29.22
C ASP A 234 -6.57 11.73 -29.75
N SER A 235 -7.06 10.60 -29.25
CA SER A 235 -8.37 10.01 -29.57
C SER A 235 -8.91 9.25 -28.37
N ILE A 236 -10.23 9.05 -28.30
CA ILE A 236 -10.85 8.25 -27.24
C ILE A 236 -10.27 6.82 -27.20
N ALA A 237 -10.08 6.19 -28.36
CA ALA A 237 -9.48 4.86 -28.43
C ALA A 237 -8.05 4.86 -27.87
N GLY A 238 -7.21 5.82 -28.26
CA GLY A 238 -5.84 5.95 -27.75
C GLY A 238 -5.79 6.20 -26.23
N ILE A 239 -6.67 7.06 -25.72
CA ILE A 239 -6.78 7.37 -24.30
C ILE A 239 -7.17 6.12 -23.49
N TYR A 240 -8.21 5.41 -23.90
CA TYR A 240 -8.69 4.22 -23.19
C TYR A 240 -7.76 3.01 -23.34
N ASN A 241 -7.07 2.85 -24.49
CA ASN A 241 -6.01 1.86 -24.65
C ASN A 241 -4.86 2.13 -23.68
N THR A 242 -4.44 3.40 -23.55
CA THR A 242 -3.39 3.81 -22.61
C THR A 242 -3.85 3.58 -21.17
N LEU A 243 -5.11 3.88 -20.84
CA LEU A 243 -5.69 3.62 -19.52
C LEU A 243 -5.69 2.12 -19.18
N LYS A 244 -6.06 1.27 -20.14
CA LYS A 244 -6.00 -0.19 -20.01
C LYS A 244 -4.57 -0.66 -19.73
N ASP A 245 -3.58 -0.16 -20.48
CA ASP A 245 -2.18 -0.48 -20.26
C ASP A 245 -1.74 -0.06 -18.85
N CYS A 246 -2.16 1.13 -18.38
CA CYS A 246 -1.91 1.59 -17.03
C CYS A 246 -2.53 0.67 -15.97
N ALA A 247 -3.79 0.24 -16.15
CA ALA A 247 -4.47 -0.65 -15.22
C ALA A 247 -3.80 -2.03 -15.14
N LEU A 248 -3.42 -2.61 -16.29
CA LEU A 248 -2.71 -3.90 -16.35
C LEU A 248 -1.35 -3.85 -15.66
N ILE A 249 -0.62 -2.75 -15.81
CA ILE A 249 0.67 -2.54 -15.15
C ILE A 249 0.48 -2.32 -13.64
N SER A 250 -0.50 -1.51 -13.25
CA SER A 250 -0.80 -1.19 -11.85
C SER A 250 -1.29 -2.41 -11.07
N LYS A 251 -2.04 -3.32 -11.71
CA LYS A 251 -2.47 -4.61 -11.12
C LYS A 251 -1.30 -5.40 -10.53
N TRP A 252 -0.12 -5.30 -11.14
CA TRP A 252 1.10 -5.96 -10.68
C TRP A 252 2.05 -5.02 -9.92
N ALA A 253 1.51 -3.96 -9.30
CA ALA A 253 2.23 -2.97 -8.49
C ALA A 253 3.35 -2.19 -9.23
N GLY A 254 3.26 -2.06 -10.55
CA GLY A 254 4.19 -1.25 -11.35
C GLY A 254 3.92 0.25 -11.23
N GLY A 255 4.95 1.05 -10.93
CA GLY A 255 4.86 2.52 -10.95
C GLY A 255 4.92 3.07 -12.38
N ILE A 256 4.14 4.10 -12.70
CA ILE A 256 3.99 4.59 -14.08
C ILE A 256 4.43 6.05 -14.22
N GLY A 257 5.22 6.36 -15.25
CA GLY A 257 5.36 7.70 -15.81
C GLY A 257 4.61 7.79 -17.15
N LEU A 258 3.63 8.68 -17.28
CA LEU A 258 2.80 8.82 -18.47
C LEU A 258 2.96 10.23 -19.05
N HIS A 259 3.40 10.35 -20.30
CA HIS A 259 3.41 11.63 -21.00
C HIS A 259 2.13 11.84 -21.82
N ILE A 260 1.55 13.04 -21.69
CA ILE A 260 0.27 13.41 -22.33
C ILE A 260 0.38 14.64 -23.24
N HIS A 261 1.59 15.02 -23.65
CA HIS A 261 1.87 16.25 -24.44
C HIS A 261 1.08 16.36 -25.74
N ASN A 262 0.62 15.24 -26.29
CA ASN A 262 -0.09 15.14 -27.54
C ASN A 262 -1.62 15.30 -27.40
N VAL A 263 -2.17 15.29 -26.18
CA VAL A 263 -3.62 15.43 -25.95
C VAL A 263 -4.06 16.86 -26.19
N ARG A 264 -5.11 17.07 -26.98
CA ARG A 264 -5.59 18.43 -27.29
C ARG A 264 -6.10 19.18 -26.04
N ALA A 265 -5.82 20.48 -25.99
CA ALA A 265 -6.22 21.33 -24.88
C ALA A 265 -7.72 21.69 -24.87
N SER A 266 -8.21 22.26 -23.77
CA SER A 266 -9.62 22.69 -23.66
C SER A 266 -10.01 23.71 -24.73
N GLY A 267 -11.21 23.60 -25.31
CA GLY A 267 -11.70 24.44 -26.40
C GLY A 267 -11.25 24.05 -27.82
N SER A 268 -10.45 22.99 -27.97
CA SER A 268 -10.01 22.48 -29.28
C SER A 268 -11.15 21.85 -30.08
N HIS A 269 -11.20 22.05 -31.39
CA HIS A 269 -12.26 21.49 -32.23
C HIS A 269 -12.19 19.96 -32.33
N ILE A 270 -13.34 19.28 -32.28
CA ILE A 270 -13.47 17.83 -32.49
C ILE A 270 -14.16 17.57 -33.83
N ARG A 271 -13.38 17.19 -34.85
CA ARG A 271 -13.86 17.04 -36.24
C ARG A 271 -15.02 16.05 -36.43
N GLY A 272 -15.10 15.01 -35.59
CA GLY A 272 -16.14 13.96 -35.71
C GLY A 272 -17.48 14.34 -35.08
N THR A 273 -17.48 14.97 -33.91
CA THR A 273 -18.70 15.32 -33.17
C THR A 273 -19.12 16.78 -33.35
N ASN A 274 -18.33 17.57 -34.08
CA ASN A 274 -18.49 19.01 -34.26
C ASN A 274 -18.56 19.79 -32.92
N GLY A 275 -17.99 19.23 -31.85
CA GLY A 275 -17.92 19.83 -30.51
C GLY A 275 -16.55 20.44 -30.20
N SER A 276 -16.41 20.90 -28.96
CA SER A 276 -15.14 21.38 -28.40
C SER A 276 -14.62 20.43 -27.32
N SER A 277 -13.31 20.24 -27.25
CA SER A 277 -12.64 19.44 -26.22
C SER A 277 -12.77 20.07 -24.84
N ASN A 278 -12.93 19.22 -23.82
CA ASN A 278 -12.88 19.65 -22.41
C ASN A 278 -11.45 19.70 -21.85
N GLY A 279 -10.45 19.39 -22.68
CA GLY A 279 -9.03 19.39 -22.31
C GLY A 279 -8.62 18.20 -21.45
N ILE A 280 -7.49 18.33 -20.76
CA ILE A 280 -6.86 17.23 -20.02
C ILE A 280 -7.55 16.89 -18.69
N VAL A 281 -8.35 17.80 -18.11
CA VAL A 281 -8.87 17.64 -16.74
C VAL A 281 -9.80 16.43 -16.61
N PRO A 282 -10.88 16.26 -17.42
CA PRO A 282 -11.74 15.09 -17.28
C PRO A 282 -11.01 13.78 -17.58
N MET A 283 -10.07 13.81 -18.53
CA MET A 283 -9.23 12.65 -18.84
C MET A 283 -8.40 12.25 -17.62
N LEU A 284 -7.69 13.20 -16.99
CA LEU A 284 -6.87 12.93 -15.82
C LEU A 284 -7.70 12.52 -14.60
N LYS A 285 -8.95 12.96 -14.47
CA LYS A 285 -9.87 12.40 -13.47
C LYS A 285 -10.16 10.92 -13.70
N VAL A 286 -10.29 10.48 -14.96
CA VAL A 286 -10.42 9.05 -15.26
C VAL A 286 -9.14 8.30 -14.86
N PHE A 287 -7.94 8.81 -15.19
CA PHE A 287 -6.68 8.19 -14.75
C PHE A 287 -6.53 8.18 -13.22
N ASN A 288 -6.92 9.26 -12.54
CA ASN A 288 -6.93 9.36 -11.08
C ASN A 288 -7.87 8.32 -10.48
N ASN A 289 -9.09 8.25 -11.00
CA ASN A 289 -10.07 7.29 -10.56
C ASN A 289 -9.61 5.88 -10.90
N THR A 290 -8.93 5.60 -12.02
CA THR A 290 -8.34 4.27 -12.29
C THR A 290 -7.21 3.94 -11.33
N ALA A 291 -6.36 4.90 -10.96
CA ALA A 291 -5.35 4.70 -9.93
C ALA A 291 -5.99 4.33 -8.58
N LYS A 292 -7.22 4.79 -8.31
CA LYS A 292 -8.08 4.39 -7.17
C LYS A 292 -8.96 3.15 -7.40
N TYR A 293 -9.43 2.93 -8.63
CA TYR A 293 -10.49 1.95 -8.99
C TYR A 293 -9.91 0.57 -9.26
N VAL A 294 -8.58 0.44 -9.28
CA VAL A 294 -7.97 -0.88 -9.03
C VAL A 294 -8.30 -1.41 -7.61
N ASP A 295 -9.21 -0.74 -6.87
CA ASP A 295 -9.90 -1.19 -5.66
C ASP A 295 -11.44 -1.39 -5.92
N GLN A 296 -12.01 -2.45 -5.35
CA GLN A 296 -13.34 -3.03 -5.62
C GLN A 296 -14.44 -2.41 -4.72
N CYS A 297 -15.66 -2.08 -5.20
CA CYS A 297 -16.67 -1.33 -4.38
C CYS A 297 -18.16 -1.79 -4.48
N ILE A 298 -19.02 -1.30 -3.56
CA ILE A 298 -20.49 -1.53 -3.43
C ILE A 298 -21.32 -0.23 -3.27
N SER A 299 -22.65 -0.28 -3.44
CA SER A 299 -23.51 0.93 -3.45
C SER A 299 -23.70 1.61 -2.07
N PRO A 300 -23.94 2.94 -2.01
CA PRO A 300 -24.00 3.72 -0.77
C PRO A 300 -25.14 3.34 0.17
N ASP A 301 -26.25 2.88 -0.39
CA ASP A 301 -27.46 2.41 0.31
C ASP A 301 -27.34 0.96 0.80
N THR A 302 -26.20 0.29 0.57
CA THR A 302 -25.99 -1.07 1.06
C THR A 302 -26.00 -1.11 2.58
N ILE A 303 -26.96 -1.84 3.14
CA ILE A 303 -27.07 -2.03 4.60
C ILE A 303 -25.99 -3.00 5.07
N ILE A 304 -25.20 -2.56 6.05
CA ILE A 304 -24.19 -3.32 6.77
C ILE A 304 -24.62 -3.57 8.22
N TYR A 305 -24.33 -4.77 8.75
CA TYR A 305 -24.60 -5.09 10.14
C TYR A 305 -23.39 -4.73 11.02
N THR A 306 -23.62 -3.86 12.01
CA THR A 306 -22.59 -3.35 12.92
C THR A 306 -22.93 -3.69 14.36
N THR A 307 -21.98 -3.52 15.29
CA THR A 307 -22.26 -3.64 16.73
C THR A 307 -23.28 -2.61 17.21
N LYS A 308 -23.52 -1.51 16.48
CA LYS A 308 -24.53 -0.50 16.82
C LYS A 308 -25.91 -0.76 16.22
N GLY A 309 -26.00 -1.61 15.18
CA GLY A 309 -27.23 -1.88 14.43
C GLY A 309 -27.01 -1.98 12.93
N PRO A 310 -28.07 -2.32 12.16
CA PRO A 310 -28.06 -2.17 10.72
C PRO A 310 -27.95 -0.69 10.37
N MET A 311 -27.06 -0.34 9.45
CA MET A 311 -26.94 1.02 8.91
C MET A 311 -26.48 0.97 7.46
N GLU A 312 -26.70 2.03 6.69
CA GLU A 312 -26.16 2.15 5.34
C GLU A 312 -24.64 2.37 5.40
N ILE A 313 -23.90 1.78 4.46
CA ILE A 313 -22.44 1.84 4.42
C ILE A 313 -21.92 3.28 4.37
N GLN A 314 -22.62 4.19 3.68
CA GLN A 314 -22.26 5.62 3.62
C GLN A 314 -22.26 6.34 4.97
N ASN A 315 -22.92 5.77 5.98
CA ASN A 315 -22.98 6.34 7.33
C ASN A 315 -21.91 5.74 8.27
N CYS A 316 -21.03 4.86 7.77
CA CYS A 316 -19.94 4.31 8.57
C CYS A 316 -18.87 5.37 8.87
N VAL A 317 -18.26 5.29 10.05
CA VAL A 317 -17.23 6.23 10.49
C VAL A 317 -15.98 5.45 10.89
N ALA A 318 -14.85 5.78 10.26
CA ALA A 318 -13.55 5.20 10.55
C ALA A 318 -13.17 5.39 12.03
N GLY A 319 -12.65 4.34 12.65
CA GLY A 319 -12.28 4.30 14.06
C GLY A 319 -13.45 4.21 15.06
N GLU A 320 -14.69 4.42 14.63
CA GLU A 320 -15.87 4.43 15.52
C GLU A 320 -16.88 3.31 15.26
N THR A 321 -17.04 2.90 14.00
CA THR A 321 -17.98 1.85 13.61
C THR A 321 -17.29 0.50 13.64
N GLU A 322 -17.90 -0.48 14.32
CA GLU A 322 -17.44 -1.87 14.34
C GLU A 322 -18.38 -2.75 13.51
N ILE A 323 -17.84 -3.40 12.50
CA ILE A 323 -18.55 -4.29 11.57
C ILE A 323 -18.45 -5.74 12.02
N LEU A 324 -19.14 -6.64 11.33
CA LEU A 324 -19.04 -8.08 11.55
C LEU A 324 -18.25 -8.75 10.43
N ASN A 325 -17.24 -9.55 10.77
CA ASN A 325 -16.37 -10.24 9.82
C ASN A 325 -16.95 -11.61 9.37
N LEU A 326 -16.15 -12.39 8.64
CA LEU A 326 -16.46 -13.71 8.09
C LEU A 326 -16.86 -14.73 9.17
N GLU A 327 -16.26 -14.63 10.36
CA GLU A 327 -16.53 -15.47 11.53
C GLU A 327 -17.75 -14.99 12.32
N GLY A 328 -18.30 -13.82 12.00
CA GLY A 328 -19.38 -13.15 12.72
C GLY A 328 -18.92 -12.41 13.97
N GLU A 329 -17.61 -12.18 14.12
CA GLU A 329 -16.99 -11.41 15.21
C GLU A 329 -16.94 -9.92 14.88
N ALA A 330 -16.80 -9.07 15.90
CA ALA A 330 -16.77 -7.62 15.72
C ALA A 330 -15.35 -7.10 15.44
N GLU A 331 -15.23 -6.19 14.48
CA GLU A 331 -13.98 -5.54 14.13
C GLU A 331 -14.17 -4.05 13.78
N ALA A 332 -13.24 -3.20 14.23
CA ALA A 332 -13.28 -1.77 13.92
C ALA A 332 -12.87 -1.47 12.47
N ILE A 333 -13.58 -0.53 11.84
CA ILE A 333 -13.21 0.04 10.55
C ILE A 333 -11.97 0.93 10.76
N GLY A 334 -10.89 0.66 10.03
CA GLY A 334 -9.71 1.50 9.95
C GLY A 334 -9.89 2.70 9.02
N ASP A 335 -10.55 2.51 7.87
CA ASP A 335 -10.86 3.57 6.91
C ASP A 335 -12.16 3.29 6.13
N VAL A 336 -12.83 4.36 5.68
CA VAL A 336 -14.03 4.30 4.82
C VAL A 336 -13.66 4.87 3.46
N LEU A 337 -13.72 4.02 2.43
CA LEU A 337 -13.27 4.37 1.08
C LEU A 337 -14.46 4.79 0.22
N GLU A 338 -14.42 6.00 -0.33
CA GLU A 338 -15.44 6.54 -1.24
C GLU A 338 -14.89 6.67 -2.67
N HIS A 339 -15.59 6.09 -3.65
CA HIS A 339 -15.15 6.01 -5.03
C HIS A 339 -16.22 6.49 -5.98
N SER A 340 -15.95 7.52 -6.78
CA SER A 340 -16.81 7.84 -7.92
C SER A 340 -16.68 6.75 -8.99
N TYR A 341 -17.79 6.11 -9.32
CA TYR A 341 -17.87 4.99 -10.26
C TYR A 341 -18.81 5.32 -11.42
N ASN A 342 -18.37 5.03 -12.65
CA ASN A 342 -19.21 5.05 -13.84
C ASN A 342 -18.92 3.79 -14.67
N GLY A 343 -19.82 2.82 -14.63
CA GLY A 343 -19.60 1.50 -15.19
C GLY A 343 -20.77 0.55 -14.94
N PRO A 344 -20.63 -0.73 -15.32
CA PRO A 344 -21.62 -1.75 -15.04
C PRO A 344 -21.72 -2.00 -13.53
N LEU A 345 -22.95 -2.07 -13.01
CA LEU A 345 -23.26 -2.43 -11.64
C LEU A 345 -24.22 -3.63 -11.68
N LEU A 346 -23.83 -4.70 -11.01
CA LEU A 346 -24.63 -5.91 -10.89
C LEU A 346 -25.65 -5.77 -9.76
N SER A 347 -26.88 -6.14 -10.06
CA SER A 347 -28.01 -6.20 -9.15
C SER A 347 -28.32 -7.67 -8.87
N ILE A 348 -27.75 -8.21 -7.79
CA ILE A 348 -27.86 -9.62 -7.41
C ILE A 348 -29.00 -9.82 -6.42
N HIS A 349 -30.05 -10.52 -6.83
CA HIS A 349 -31.20 -10.84 -5.99
C HIS A 349 -31.02 -12.20 -5.32
N THR A 350 -31.05 -12.27 -3.99
CA THR A 350 -31.03 -13.54 -3.24
C THR A 350 -32.40 -13.87 -2.65
N MET A 351 -32.69 -15.15 -2.41
CA MET A 351 -34.00 -15.58 -1.87
C MET A 351 -34.35 -15.02 -0.48
N HIS A 352 -33.36 -14.53 0.28
CA HIS A 352 -33.50 -14.15 1.68
C HIS A 352 -33.12 -12.69 1.94
N SER A 353 -32.98 -11.87 0.89
CA SER A 353 -32.74 -10.42 1.00
C SER A 353 -34.01 -9.64 0.66
N LEU A 354 -34.21 -8.50 1.31
CA LEU A 354 -35.32 -7.58 0.98
C LEU A 354 -35.03 -6.74 -0.27
N PHE A 355 -33.75 -6.41 -0.49
CA PHE A 355 -33.26 -5.63 -1.61
C PHE A 355 -32.17 -6.40 -2.36
N PRO A 356 -31.98 -6.15 -3.66
CA PRO A 356 -30.82 -6.67 -4.38
C PRO A 356 -29.52 -6.08 -3.86
N LEU A 357 -28.45 -6.87 -3.92
CA LEU A 357 -27.09 -6.40 -3.76
C LEU A 357 -26.67 -5.63 -5.01
N GLN A 358 -26.32 -4.36 -4.86
CA GLN A 358 -25.77 -3.52 -5.93
C GLN A 358 -24.25 -3.47 -5.79
N ILE A 359 -23.53 -4.11 -6.70
CA ILE A 359 -22.10 -4.43 -6.55
C ILE A 359 -21.35 -4.35 -7.89
N THR A 360 -20.08 -3.96 -7.87
CA THR A 360 -19.22 -3.97 -9.07
C THR A 360 -18.88 -5.41 -9.47
N PRO A 361 -18.77 -5.75 -10.76
CA PRO A 361 -18.47 -7.10 -11.22
C PRO A 361 -17.19 -7.71 -10.61
N GLU A 362 -16.19 -6.88 -10.32
CA GLU A 362 -14.90 -7.32 -9.83
C GLU A 362 -14.88 -7.54 -8.30
N HIS A 363 -15.95 -7.18 -7.58
CA HIS A 363 -15.97 -7.25 -6.12
C HIS A 363 -16.25 -8.68 -5.62
N PRO A 364 -15.39 -9.28 -4.80
CA PRO A 364 -15.55 -10.65 -4.34
C PRO A 364 -16.69 -10.81 -3.34
N VAL A 365 -17.51 -11.82 -3.57
CA VAL A 365 -18.61 -12.25 -2.69
C VAL A 365 -18.33 -13.66 -2.20
N TRP A 366 -18.57 -13.92 -0.93
CA TRP A 366 -18.41 -15.26 -0.36
C TRP A 366 -19.55 -16.18 -0.82
N ALA A 367 -19.25 -17.15 -1.68
CA ALA A 367 -20.27 -17.95 -2.36
C ALA A 367 -19.81 -19.38 -2.70
N ILE A 368 -20.77 -20.22 -3.08
CA ILE A 368 -20.57 -21.57 -3.63
C ILE A 368 -21.09 -21.57 -5.07
N GLN A 369 -20.26 -21.94 -6.04
CA GLN A 369 -20.62 -22.07 -7.46
C GLN A 369 -21.17 -23.48 -7.81
N ASP A 370 -21.74 -23.62 -9.01
CA ASP A 370 -22.16 -24.89 -9.63
C ASP A 370 -23.14 -25.76 -8.81
N GLN A 371 -24.09 -25.09 -8.14
CA GLN A 371 -25.18 -25.76 -7.44
C GLN A 371 -26.46 -25.69 -8.27
N ALA A 372 -26.54 -26.53 -9.32
CA ALA A 372 -27.69 -26.65 -10.22
C ALA A 372 -29.05 -26.49 -9.53
N LYS A 373 -29.95 -25.76 -10.18
CA LYS A 373 -31.27 -25.41 -9.64
C LYS A 373 -32.10 -26.69 -9.40
N GLY A 374 -32.50 -26.92 -8.15
CA GLY A 374 -33.27 -28.10 -7.74
C GLY A 374 -32.47 -29.21 -7.05
N LEU A 375 -31.13 -29.07 -6.93
CA LEU A 375 -30.33 -29.93 -6.03
C LEU A 375 -30.84 -29.81 -4.59
N ASN A 376 -31.04 -30.96 -3.94
CA ASN A 376 -31.41 -31.03 -2.54
C ASN A 376 -30.29 -30.44 -1.68
N TYR A 377 -30.61 -29.54 -0.73
CA TYR A 377 -29.59 -28.92 0.12
C TYR A 377 -28.80 -29.91 0.98
N LYS A 378 -29.38 -31.06 1.33
CA LYS A 378 -28.62 -32.16 1.95
C LYS A 378 -27.54 -32.70 1.03
N VAL A 379 -27.76 -32.70 -0.29
CA VAL A 379 -26.73 -33.09 -1.28
C VAL A 379 -25.66 -32.01 -1.36
N VAL A 380 -26.02 -30.73 -1.36
CA VAL A 380 -25.06 -29.62 -1.34
C VAL A 380 -24.19 -29.65 -0.07
N GLN A 381 -24.80 -29.84 1.11
CA GLN A 381 -24.09 -30.06 2.38
C GLN A 381 -23.16 -31.27 2.31
N ASN A 382 -23.64 -32.42 1.84
CA ASN A 382 -22.79 -33.61 1.66
C ASN A 382 -21.64 -33.37 0.67
N ARG A 383 -21.84 -32.55 -0.38
CA ARG A 383 -20.77 -32.16 -1.31
C ARG A 383 -19.74 -31.28 -0.62
N LEU A 384 -20.16 -30.33 0.22
CA LEU A 384 -19.26 -29.50 1.04
C LEU A 384 -18.49 -30.35 2.06
N GLU A 385 -19.16 -31.29 2.74
CA GLU A 385 -18.53 -32.20 3.71
C GLU A 385 -17.50 -33.14 3.06
N LYS A 386 -17.74 -33.56 1.81
CA LYS A 386 -16.86 -34.45 1.05
C LYS A 386 -15.85 -33.71 0.15
N GLY A 387 -15.85 -32.38 0.14
CA GLY A 387 -14.95 -31.56 -0.69
C GLY A 387 -15.27 -31.54 -2.21
N HIS A 388 -16.48 -31.93 -2.62
CA HIS A 388 -16.95 -31.87 -4.02
C HIS A 388 -17.61 -30.53 -4.41
N ALA A 389 -17.71 -29.61 -3.46
CA ALA A 389 -18.12 -28.22 -3.62
C ALA A 389 -17.41 -27.43 -2.52
N GLN A 390 -17.12 -26.17 -2.76
CA GLN A 390 -16.48 -25.33 -1.75
C GLN A 390 -17.01 -23.91 -1.75
N VAL A 391 -16.87 -23.27 -0.58
CA VAL A 391 -17.17 -21.86 -0.38
C VAL A 391 -15.92 -21.05 -0.64
N ASP A 392 -15.98 -20.09 -1.55
CA ASP A 392 -14.86 -19.21 -1.89
C ASP A 392 -15.27 -17.75 -2.06
N TRP A 393 -14.28 -16.86 -2.16
CA TRP A 393 -14.42 -15.54 -2.71
C TRP A 393 -14.55 -15.66 -4.23
N ILE A 394 -15.71 -15.27 -4.75
CA ILE A 394 -16.04 -15.33 -6.17
C ILE A 394 -16.32 -13.91 -6.62
N GLU A 395 -15.67 -13.46 -7.68
CA GLU A 395 -15.96 -12.15 -8.27
C GLU A 395 -17.45 -12.08 -8.64
N ALA A 396 -18.12 -10.97 -8.31
CA ALA A 396 -19.56 -10.84 -8.51
C ALA A 396 -19.99 -11.10 -9.97
N GLY A 397 -19.15 -10.76 -10.94
CA GLY A 397 -19.36 -11.01 -12.38
C GLY A 397 -19.28 -12.48 -12.80
N GLU A 398 -18.66 -13.34 -11.99
CA GLU A 398 -18.60 -14.79 -12.20
C GLU A 398 -19.74 -15.53 -11.49
N LEU A 399 -20.55 -14.84 -10.70
CA LEU A 399 -21.72 -15.45 -10.05
C LEU A 399 -22.80 -15.75 -11.09
N THR A 400 -23.44 -16.90 -10.89
CA THR A 400 -24.58 -17.34 -11.70
C THR A 400 -25.79 -17.61 -10.82
N CYS A 401 -26.98 -17.78 -11.41
CA CYS A 401 -28.15 -18.24 -10.65
C CYS A 401 -28.02 -19.67 -10.08
N GLU A 402 -26.95 -20.40 -10.44
CA GLU A 402 -26.59 -21.68 -9.82
C GLU A 402 -25.69 -21.49 -8.59
N SER A 403 -25.27 -20.26 -8.30
CA SER A 403 -24.45 -19.93 -7.14
C SER A 403 -25.30 -19.68 -5.88
N MET A 404 -24.69 -19.87 -4.71
CA MET A 404 -25.30 -19.60 -3.41
C MET A 404 -24.38 -18.71 -2.57
N ILE A 405 -24.88 -17.58 -2.08
CA ILE A 405 -24.13 -16.60 -1.28
C ILE A 405 -24.17 -17.01 0.20
N GLY A 406 -23.03 -16.92 0.86
CA GLY A 406 -22.82 -17.21 2.28
C GLY A 406 -23.07 -15.99 3.18
N TYR A 407 -23.61 -16.26 4.37
CA TYR A 407 -23.86 -15.30 5.45
C TYR A 407 -23.22 -15.86 6.73
N ALA A 408 -22.51 -15.03 7.47
CA ALA A 408 -22.00 -15.41 8.79
C ALA A 408 -23.16 -15.43 9.79
N ILE A 409 -23.10 -16.33 10.79
CA ILE A 409 -23.97 -16.25 11.96
C ILE A 409 -23.29 -15.31 12.97
N PRO A 410 -23.85 -14.12 13.26
CA PRO A 410 -23.16 -13.15 14.12
C PRO A 410 -22.98 -13.70 15.55
N SER A 411 -21.74 -13.70 16.02
CA SER A 411 -21.33 -14.29 17.30
C SER A 411 -21.09 -13.25 18.39
N TYR A 412 -20.90 -11.97 18.01
CA TYR A 412 -20.72 -10.87 18.96
C TYR A 412 -21.88 -10.79 19.97
N LYS A 413 -21.53 -10.67 21.25
CA LYS A 413 -22.49 -10.54 22.35
C LYS A 413 -21.95 -9.61 23.43
N LYS A 414 -22.85 -8.80 24.00
CA LYS A 414 -22.59 -7.92 25.13
C LYS A 414 -23.78 -7.99 26.08
N ASP A 415 -23.63 -8.73 27.17
CA ASP A 415 -24.70 -8.89 28.15
C ASP A 415 -24.82 -7.65 29.06
N VAL A 416 -26.04 -7.40 29.51
CA VAL A 416 -26.38 -6.40 30.51
C VAL A 416 -27.07 -7.13 31.65
N ALA A 417 -26.34 -7.33 32.75
CA ALA A 417 -26.78 -8.16 33.87
C ALA A 417 -28.11 -7.69 34.49
N THR A 418 -28.38 -6.39 34.46
CA THR A 418 -29.60 -5.79 35.03
C THR A 418 -30.86 -5.98 34.18
N ILE A 419 -30.72 -6.47 32.94
CA ILE A 419 -31.86 -6.73 32.04
C ILE A 419 -32.25 -8.20 32.14
N SER A 420 -33.48 -8.49 32.58
CA SER A 420 -34.01 -9.86 32.67
C SER A 420 -34.60 -10.38 31.35
N GLU A 421 -34.98 -11.66 31.31
CA GLU A 421 -35.75 -12.23 30.19
C GLU A 421 -37.13 -11.61 30.04
N ASP A 422 -37.82 -11.33 31.15
CA ASP A 422 -39.12 -10.65 31.14
C ASP A 422 -39.00 -9.21 30.66
N ASP A 423 -37.91 -8.52 31.01
CA ASP A 423 -37.60 -7.18 30.49
C ASP A 423 -37.43 -7.20 28.96
N CYS A 424 -36.82 -8.27 28.43
CA CYS A 424 -36.65 -8.47 26.99
C CYS A 424 -37.97 -8.80 26.28
N TYR A 425 -38.81 -9.65 26.87
CA TYR A 425 -40.14 -9.95 26.34
C TYR A 425 -41.04 -8.70 26.34
N MET A 426 -41.02 -7.92 27.43
CA MET A 426 -41.70 -6.63 27.53
C MET A 426 -41.21 -5.63 26.47
N TYR A 427 -39.90 -5.54 26.26
CA TYR A 427 -39.33 -4.68 25.22
C TYR A 427 -39.77 -5.12 23.81
N GLY A 428 -39.86 -6.42 23.53
CA GLY A 428 -40.42 -6.94 22.28
C GLY A 428 -41.89 -6.54 22.09
N ILE A 429 -42.72 -6.65 23.14
CA ILE A 429 -44.13 -6.20 23.12
C ILE A 429 -44.23 -4.70 22.82
N LEU A 430 -43.34 -3.91 23.41
CA LEU A 430 -43.28 -2.46 23.25
C LEU A 430 -42.95 -2.06 21.80
N LEU A 431 -42.04 -2.80 21.16
CA LEU A 431 -41.70 -2.60 19.76
C LEU A 431 -42.85 -2.97 18.81
N GLY A 432 -43.76 -3.86 19.18
CA GLY A 432 -44.95 -4.18 18.38
C GLY A 432 -46.15 -3.26 18.68
N ASP A 433 -47.04 -3.68 19.58
CA ASP A 433 -48.28 -2.98 19.93
C ASP A 433 -48.11 -1.79 20.90
N GLY A 434 -46.88 -1.52 21.34
CA GLY A 434 -46.58 -0.48 22.32
C GLY A 434 -46.41 0.93 21.75
N CYS A 435 -46.68 1.92 22.61
CA CYS A 435 -46.49 3.34 22.34
C CYS A 435 -45.87 4.03 23.57
N MET A 436 -44.85 4.86 23.33
CA MET A 436 -44.27 5.73 24.36
C MET A 436 -44.34 7.18 23.93
N SER A 437 -44.38 8.09 24.90
CA SER A 437 -44.29 9.53 24.69
C SER A 437 -43.12 10.10 25.51
N ASN A 438 -42.54 11.20 25.01
CA ASN A 438 -41.42 11.91 25.63
C ASN A 438 -41.86 13.15 26.45
N ALA A 439 -43.17 13.41 26.55
CA ALA A 439 -43.71 14.52 27.32
C ALA A 439 -43.62 14.27 28.84
N VAL A 440 -43.46 15.34 29.63
CA VAL A 440 -43.21 15.31 31.08
C VAL A 440 -44.32 14.58 31.86
N ASP A 441 -45.57 14.69 31.39
CA ASP A 441 -46.76 14.09 32.02
C ASP A 441 -47.21 12.78 31.35
N SER A 442 -46.42 12.23 30.43
CA SER A 442 -46.90 11.16 29.55
C SER A 442 -46.51 9.74 29.97
N SER A 443 -47.55 8.93 30.12
CA SER A 443 -47.55 7.48 30.31
C SER A 443 -47.25 6.73 29.01
N GLY A 444 -46.58 5.57 29.09
CA GLY A 444 -46.55 4.59 28.00
C GLY A 444 -47.86 3.78 27.97
N TYR A 445 -48.21 3.22 26.82
CA TYR A 445 -49.33 2.27 26.75
C TYR A 445 -49.11 1.17 25.71
N VAL A 446 -49.72 0.01 25.93
CA VAL A 446 -49.87 -1.08 24.94
C VAL A 446 -51.36 -1.27 24.69
N SER A 447 -51.77 -1.36 23.42
CA SER A 447 -53.17 -1.64 23.06
C SER A 447 -53.28 -3.04 22.48
N LEU A 448 -54.05 -3.90 23.14
CA LEU A 448 -54.19 -5.31 22.78
C LEU A 448 -55.65 -5.63 22.46
N HIS A 449 -55.88 -6.72 21.73
CA HIS A 449 -57.22 -7.27 21.57
C HIS A 449 -57.65 -8.02 22.84
N THR A 450 -58.81 -7.66 23.41
CA THR A 450 -59.27 -8.11 24.74
C THR A 450 -59.24 -9.63 24.92
N THR A 451 -59.69 -10.39 23.92
CA THR A 451 -59.79 -11.86 23.98
C THR A 451 -58.54 -12.57 23.46
N ASN A 452 -58.09 -12.24 22.24
CA ASN A 452 -57.02 -13.00 21.55
C ASN A 452 -55.63 -12.82 22.17
N LYS A 453 -55.38 -11.70 22.86
CA LYS A 453 -54.07 -11.36 23.45
C LYS A 453 -54.12 -11.30 24.98
N LYS A 454 -55.08 -11.99 25.60
CA LYS A 454 -55.25 -12.01 27.06
C LYS A 454 -54.00 -12.47 27.82
N HIS A 455 -53.29 -13.47 27.32
CA HIS A 455 -52.03 -13.94 27.91
C HIS A 455 -50.93 -12.86 27.96
N ILE A 456 -50.92 -11.92 27.01
CA ILE A 456 -50.02 -10.76 27.02
C ILE A 456 -50.48 -9.75 28.07
N GLN A 457 -51.80 -9.52 28.17
CA GLN A 457 -52.37 -8.67 29.21
C GLN A 457 -52.03 -9.18 30.62
N ASP A 458 -52.19 -10.48 30.87
CA ASP A 458 -51.88 -11.11 32.16
C ASP A 458 -50.38 -11.00 32.48
N PHE A 459 -49.50 -11.14 31.47
CA PHE A 459 -48.07 -10.88 31.63
C PHE A 459 -47.78 -9.41 31.99
N LEU A 460 -48.41 -8.45 31.29
CA LEU A 460 -48.18 -7.01 31.54
C LEU A 460 -48.54 -6.62 32.97
N THR A 461 -49.67 -7.11 33.49
CA THR A 461 -50.09 -6.81 34.87
C THR A 461 -49.09 -7.39 35.87
N ASN A 462 -48.71 -8.66 35.72
CA ASN A 462 -47.74 -9.29 36.62
C ASN A 462 -46.37 -8.61 36.57
N TYR A 463 -45.90 -8.28 35.36
CA TYR A 463 -44.62 -7.59 35.17
C TYR A 463 -44.59 -6.21 35.85
N PHE A 464 -45.68 -5.44 35.75
CA PHE A 464 -45.76 -4.14 36.41
C PHE A 464 -45.95 -4.24 37.92
N ASP A 465 -46.71 -5.23 38.40
CA ASP A 465 -46.86 -5.53 39.84
C ASP A 465 -45.50 -5.91 40.46
N ASP A 466 -44.77 -6.84 39.85
CA ASP A 466 -43.46 -7.30 40.31
C ASP A 466 -42.43 -6.17 40.36
N LYS A 467 -42.51 -5.21 39.43
CA LYS A 467 -41.64 -4.03 39.36
C LYS A 467 -42.17 -2.82 40.13
N CYS A 468 -43.28 -2.96 40.86
CA CYS A 468 -43.94 -1.88 41.62
C CYS A 468 -44.26 -0.63 40.78
N VAL A 469 -44.71 -0.81 39.53
CA VAL A 469 -45.04 0.27 38.61
C VAL A 469 -46.54 0.56 38.65
N ASN A 470 -46.93 1.82 38.84
CA ASN A 470 -48.34 2.22 38.76
C ASN A 470 -48.87 2.14 37.32
N TYR A 471 -49.95 1.39 37.12
CA TYR A 471 -50.61 1.22 35.82
C TYR A 471 -52.14 1.23 35.92
N ASP A 472 -52.78 1.57 34.81
CA ASP A 472 -54.23 1.55 34.60
C ASP A 472 -54.58 0.60 33.45
N VAL A 473 -55.63 -0.19 33.61
CA VAL A 473 -56.17 -1.06 32.56
C VAL A 473 -57.54 -0.56 32.15
N VAL A 474 -57.69 -0.15 30.89
CA VAL A 474 -58.95 0.33 30.33
C VAL A 474 -59.37 -0.58 29.17
N SER A 475 -60.46 -1.32 29.36
CA SER A 475 -61.07 -2.15 28.31
C SER A 475 -62.26 -1.42 27.69
N LYS A 476 -62.26 -1.29 26.36
CA LYS A 476 -63.40 -0.79 25.57
C LYS A 476 -63.66 -1.72 24.41
N GLU A 477 -64.88 -2.26 24.33
CA GLU A 477 -65.30 -3.23 23.30
C GLU A 477 -64.29 -4.40 23.18
N ASN A 478 -63.60 -4.51 22.03
CA ASN A 478 -62.64 -5.56 21.72
C ASN A 478 -61.17 -5.15 21.93
N SER A 479 -60.89 -3.98 22.52
CA SER A 479 -59.53 -3.55 22.85
C SER A 479 -59.34 -3.30 24.35
N THR A 480 -58.28 -3.88 24.91
CA THR A 480 -57.75 -3.55 26.24
C THR A 480 -56.50 -2.71 26.07
N ARG A 481 -56.46 -1.54 26.72
CA ARG A 481 -55.28 -0.69 26.78
C ARG A 481 -54.71 -0.72 28.20
N VAL A 482 -53.45 -1.15 28.31
CA VAL A 482 -52.68 -1.07 29.56
C VAL A 482 -51.78 0.15 29.47
N ARG A 483 -51.92 1.08 30.41
CA ARG A 483 -51.17 2.34 30.48
C ARG A 483 -50.38 2.39 31.78
N TRP A 484 -49.14 2.82 31.75
CA TRP A 484 -48.30 2.93 32.96
C TRP A 484 -47.61 4.27 33.06
N ASN A 485 -47.34 4.68 34.30
CA ASN A 485 -46.59 5.90 34.58
C ASN A 485 -45.08 5.68 34.39
N ARG A 486 -44.36 6.76 34.09
CA ARG A 486 -42.90 6.72 33.99
C ARG A 486 -42.30 6.30 35.34
N CYS A 487 -41.53 5.21 35.35
CA CYS A 487 -40.88 4.66 36.54
C CYS A 487 -39.39 4.44 36.30
N LEU A 488 -38.56 4.61 37.34
CA LEU A 488 -37.11 4.38 37.28
C LEU A 488 -36.75 2.90 37.12
N GLU A 489 -37.58 2.00 37.68
CA GLU A 489 -37.39 0.54 37.69
C GLU A 489 -37.52 -0.13 36.32
N LEU A 490 -38.09 0.56 35.33
CA LEU A 490 -38.20 0.03 33.97
C LEU A 490 -36.85 0.17 33.24
N PRO A 491 -36.36 -0.85 32.52
CA PRO A 491 -35.04 -0.81 31.86
C PRO A 491 -35.04 -0.15 30.47
N TYR A 492 -36.19 0.31 29.98
CA TYR A 492 -36.34 0.96 28.67
C TYR A 492 -36.77 2.43 28.79
N ARG A 493 -36.41 3.21 27.78
CA ARG A 493 -36.68 4.65 27.62
C ARG A 493 -37.18 4.91 26.20
N TYR A 494 -37.71 6.12 25.97
CA TYR A 494 -38.23 6.54 24.66
C TYR A 494 -37.24 6.30 23.51
N HIS A 495 -35.96 6.67 23.69
CA HIS A 495 -34.90 6.51 22.68
C HIS A 495 -34.45 5.07 22.44
N ASP A 496 -34.86 4.13 23.32
CA ASP A 496 -34.64 2.72 23.09
C ASP A 496 -35.65 2.14 22.10
N VAL A 497 -36.82 2.76 21.96
CA VAL A 497 -37.90 2.28 21.09
C VAL A 497 -37.94 3.08 19.80
N TYR A 498 -37.74 4.40 19.86
CA TYR A 498 -37.87 5.30 18.72
C TYR A 498 -36.55 5.95 18.34
N ASN A 499 -36.32 6.11 17.03
CA ASN A 499 -35.24 6.92 16.47
C ASN A 499 -35.62 8.41 16.40
N SER A 500 -34.72 9.25 15.90
CA SER A 500 -34.95 10.70 15.75
C SER A 500 -36.12 11.06 14.82
N GLN A 501 -36.47 10.17 13.90
CA GLN A 501 -37.60 10.29 12.96
C GLN A 501 -38.91 9.72 13.53
N LYS A 502 -38.91 9.29 14.81
CA LYS A 502 -40.03 8.63 15.51
C LYS A 502 -40.42 7.28 14.90
N GLU A 503 -39.51 6.63 14.20
CA GLU A 503 -39.68 5.26 13.73
C GLU A 503 -39.18 4.27 14.78
N LYS A 504 -39.81 3.11 14.85
CA LYS A 504 -39.41 2.09 15.83
C LYS A 504 -38.08 1.46 15.45
N ARG A 505 -37.23 1.14 16.42
CA ARG A 505 -35.94 0.47 16.20
C ARG A 505 -35.54 -0.39 17.40
N ILE A 506 -34.60 -1.30 17.18
CA ILE A 506 -33.96 -2.07 18.26
C ILE A 506 -32.67 -1.34 18.67
N ALA A 507 -32.65 -0.74 19.85
CA ALA A 507 -31.47 0.01 20.29
C ALA A 507 -30.28 -0.91 20.62
N THR A 508 -29.06 -0.38 20.46
CA THR A 508 -27.79 -1.12 20.60
C THR A 508 -27.68 -1.96 21.88
N LYS A 509 -28.20 -1.46 23.00
CA LYS A 509 -28.16 -2.17 24.30
C LYS A 509 -29.01 -3.45 24.35
N TRP A 510 -29.99 -3.57 23.47
CA TRP A 510 -30.88 -4.74 23.35
C TRP A 510 -30.45 -5.67 22.23
N LEU A 511 -29.80 -5.13 21.20
CA LEU A 511 -29.47 -5.82 19.95
C LEU A 511 -28.48 -6.98 20.14
N ASN A 512 -27.44 -6.77 20.95
CA ASN A 512 -26.33 -7.73 21.12
C ASN A 512 -26.41 -8.54 22.42
N LEU A 513 -27.57 -8.62 23.07
CA LEU A 513 -27.75 -9.45 24.27
C LEU A 513 -27.51 -10.94 23.97
N PRO A 514 -27.26 -11.79 24.99
CA PRO A 514 -27.18 -13.24 24.82
C PRO A 514 -28.42 -13.84 24.16
N LEU A 515 -28.25 -14.97 23.43
CA LEU A 515 -29.31 -15.58 22.62
C LEU A 515 -30.61 -15.87 23.39
N TYR A 516 -30.52 -16.32 24.64
CA TYR A 516 -31.71 -16.59 25.44
C TYR A 516 -32.56 -15.33 25.71
N LYS A 517 -31.93 -14.16 25.90
CA LYS A 517 -32.61 -12.86 26.02
C LYS A 517 -33.16 -12.37 24.68
N VAL A 518 -32.37 -12.52 23.60
CA VAL A 518 -32.78 -12.16 22.23
C VAL A 518 -34.05 -12.91 21.81
N LYS A 519 -34.13 -14.21 22.12
CA LYS A 519 -35.30 -15.04 21.86
C LYS A 519 -36.57 -14.42 22.48
N GLN A 520 -36.49 -13.82 23.67
CA GLN A 520 -37.65 -13.17 24.29
C GLN A 520 -38.07 -11.88 23.56
N ILE A 521 -37.14 -11.09 23.04
CA ILE A 521 -37.46 -9.90 22.22
C ILE A 521 -38.21 -10.32 20.95
N VAL A 522 -37.68 -11.34 20.25
CA VAL A 522 -38.29 -11.93 19.05
C VAL A 522 -39.70 -12.46 19.36
N LYS A 523 -39.88 -13.14 20.50
CA LYS A 523 -41.18 -13.64 20.96
C LYS A 523 -42.18 -12.51 21.17
N GLY A 524 -41.80 -11.44 21.85
CA GLY A 524 -42.67 -10.29 22.11
C GLY A 524 -43.13 -9.59 20.83
N LEU A 525 -42.22 -9.42 19.87
CA LEU A 525 -42.52 -8.86 18.55
C LEU A 525 -43.51 -9.73 17.75
N ILE A 526 -43.32 -11.05 17.75
CA ILE A 526 -44.20 -11.97 17.02
C ILE A 526 -45.58 -12.09 17.69
N HIS A 527 -45.66 -12.11 19.02
CA HIS A 527 -46.94 -12.18 19.74
C HIS A 527 -47.82 -10.93 19.55
N THR A 528 -47.22 -9.79 19.26
CA THR A 528 -47.92 -8.53 19.04
C THR A 528 -48.22 -8.33 17.56
N ASP A 529 -47.23 -7.97 16.75
CA ASP A 529 -47.41 -7.62 15.33
C ASP A 529 -47.20 -8.79 14.36
N GLY A 530 -46.86 -9.98 14.86
CA GLY A 530 -46.72 -11.17 14.05
C GLY A 530 -48.06 -11.80 13.66
N CYS A 531 -48.21 -12.14 12.37
CA CYS A 531 -49.31 -12.97 11.89
C CYS A 531 -48.87 -14.44 11.89
N ILE A 532 -49.44 -15.24 12.79
CA ILE A 532 -49.16 -16.68 12.91
C ILE A 532 -50.27 -17.47 12.20
N HIS A 533 -50.06 -17.79 10.92
CA HIS A 533 -50.97 -18.64 10.12
C HIS A 533 -50.21 -19.82 9.51
N LYS A 534 -50.33 -20.06 8.20
CA LYS A 534 -49.54 -21.09 7.50
C LYS A 534 -48.04 -20.76 7.56
N GLU A 535 -47.69 -19.49 7.38
CA GLU A 535 -46.35 -18.92 7.58
C GLU A 535 -46.40 -17.92 8.74
N ILE A 536 -45.25 -17.64 9.38
CA ILE A 536 -45.12 -16.53 10.34
C ILE A 536 -44.66 -15.33 9.54
N SER A 537 -45.41 -14.23 9.60
CA SER A 537 -44.98 -12.97 8.98
C SER A 537 -44.99 -11.83 9.97
N PHE A 538 -43.99 -10.95 9.86
CA PHE A 538 -43.87 -9.72 10.61
C PHE A 538 -43.84 -8.54 9.62
N ASP A 539 -44.74 -7.59 9.79
CA ASP A 539 -44.92 -6.45 8.88
C ASP A 539 -44.69 -5.15 9.65
N SER A 540 -43.87 -4.25 9.12
CA SER A 540 -43.64 -2.94 9.73
C SER A 540 -43.36 -1.87 8.68
N THR A 541 -43.73 -0.63 9.01
CA THR A 541 -43.36 0.55 8.20
C THR A 541 -41.98 1.09 8.55
N SER A 542 -41.32 0.59 9.61
CA SER A 542 -39.93 0.93 9.95
C SER A 542 -38.97 -0.09 9.35
N LEU A 543 -38.10 0.37 8.45
CA LEU A 543 -37.05 -0.46 7.87
C LEU A 543 -35.99 -0.83 8.92
N GLU A 544 -35.65 0.09 9.82
CA GLU A 544 -34.67 -0.14 10.90
C GLU A 544 -35.14 -1.23 11.87
N LEU A 545 -36.43 -1.29 12.18
CA LEU A 545 -37.00 -2.39 12.98
C LEU A 545 -36.98 -3.72 12.25
N ILE A 546 -37.23 -3.70 10.93
CA ILE A 546 -37.26 -4.89 10.08
C ILE A 546 -35.86 -5.49 9.95
N GLU A 547 -34.86 -4.68 9.63
CA GLU A 547 -33.47 -5.14 9.57
C GLU A 547 -32.93 -5.49 10.96
N GLY A 548 -33.37 -4.81 12.03
CA GLY A 548 -33.07 -5.20 13.40
C GLY A 548 -33.63 -6.58 13.76
N MET A 549 -34.90 -6.85 13.43
CA MET A 549 -35.53 -8.16 13.63
C MET A 549 -34.83 -9.25 12.81
N ARG A 550 -34.47 -8.94 11.56
CA ARG A 550 -33.70 -9.83 10.68
C ARG A 550 -32.33 -10.15 11.26
N TYR A 551 -31.61 -9.15 11.79
CA TYR A 551 -30.34 -9.35 12.48
C TYR A 551 -30.47 -10.27 13.70
N LEU A 552 -31.50 -10.08 14.55
CA LEU A 552 -31.75 -10.97 15.69
C LEU A 552 -32.01 -12.42 15.25
N LEU A 553 -32.74 -12.62 14.14
CA LEU A 553 -33.00 -13.95 13.59
C LEU A 553 -31.75 -14.57 12.94
N LEU A 554 -30.89 -13.77 12.28
CA LEU A 554 -29.60 -14.23 11.78
C LEU A 554 -28.70 -14.72 12.91
N ARG A 555 -28.69 -14.05 14.07
CA ARG A 555 -28.00 -14.51 15.29
C ARG A 555 -28.53 -15.85 15.81
N MET A 556 -29.81 -16.13 15.59
CA MET A 556 -30.42 -17.43 15.91
C MET A 556 -30.14 -18.49 14.83
N GLY A 557 -29.38 -18.19 13.77
CA GLY A 557 -29.15 -19.10 12.64
C GLY A 557 -30.35 -19.25 11.72
N ILE A 558 -31.23 -18.24 11.64
CA ILE A 558 -32.48 -18.29 10.89
C ILE A 558 -32.48 -17.22 9.80
N MET A 559 -32.53 -17.64 8.53
CA MET A 559 -32.72 -16.71 7.41
C MET A 559 -34.20 -16.45 7.14
N THR A 560 -34.54 -15.17 7.00
CA THR A 560 -35.88 -14.71 6.62
C THR A 560 -35.96 -14.40 5.14
N SER A 561 -37.10 -14.62 4.53
CA SER A 561 -37.43 -14.03 3.22
C SER A 561 -38.33 -12.82 3.41
N GLY A 562 -38.52 -11.98 2.41
CA GLY A 562 -39.40 -10.84 2.56
C GLY A 562 -39.70 -10.12 1.26
N GLN A 563 -40.53 -9.09 1.35
CA GLN A 563 -40.88 -8.24 0.22
C GLN A 563 -41.28 -6.84 0.70
N VAL A 564 -41.05 -5.85 -0.15
CA VAL A 564 -41.59 -4.50 0.03
C VAL A 564 -43.03 -4.47 -0.50
N ARG A 565 -43.97 -4.00 0.32
CA ARG A 565 -45.37 -3.76 -0.05
C ARG A 565 -45.61 -2.26 -0.21
N ASN A 566 -45.87 -1.83 -1.44
CA ASN A 566 -46.31 -0.47 -1.70
C ASN A 566 -47.85 -0.39 -1.63
N ARG A 567 -48.37 0.18 -0.55
CA ARG A 567 -49.80 0.50 -0.37
C ARG A 567 -50.06 2.01 -0.32
N ILE A 568 -49.08 2.83 -0.70
CA ILE A 568 -49.17 4.28 -0.58
C ILE A 568 -50.35 4.76 -1.44
N GLY A 569 -51.27 5.50 -0.82
CA GLY A 569 -52.51 5.99 -1.44
C GLY A 569 -53.74 5.08 -1.28
N GLU A 570 -53.60 3.87 -0.72
CA GLU A 570 -54.75 3.04 -0.36
C GLU A 570 -55.50 3.66 0.83
N LYS A 571 -56.84 3.70 0.74
CA LYS A 571 -57.73 4.31 1.73
C LYS A 571 -58.59 3.24 2.39
N HIS A 572 -58.60 3.23 3.72
CA HIS A 572 -59.47 2.38 4.53
C HIS A 572 -60.46 3.25 5.31
N GLU A 573 -61.76 2.99 5.17
CA GLU A 573 -62.77 3.63 6.01
C GLU A 573 -62.80 2.98 7.39
N THR A 574 -62.67 3.80 8.42
CA THR A 574 -62.85 3.39 9.81
C THR A 574 -63.95 4.21 10.46
N VAL A 575 -64.43 3.76 11.63
CA VAL A 575 -65.44 4.45 12.44
C VAL A 575 -65.02 5.89 12.81
N ASN A 576 -63.71 6.21 12.74
CA ASN A 576 -63.13 7.51 13.05
C ASN A 576 -62.65 8.29 11.80
N GLY A 577 -63.02 7.86 10.59
CA GLY A 577 -62.66 8.51 9.32
C GLY A 577 -61.82 7.65 8.38
N THR A 578 -61.45 8.22 7.23
CA THR A 578 -60.64 7.57 6.20
C THR A 578 -59.16 7.61 6.57
N ILE A 579 -58.53 6.44 6.71
CA ILE A 579 -57.09 6.30 6.92
C ILE A 579 -56.44 6.04 5.55
N GLU A 580 -55.49 6.89 5.17
CA GLU A 580 -54.69 6.72 3.95
C GLU A 580 -53.28 6.25 4.31
N ASN A 581 -52.81 5.21 3.63
CA ASN A 581 -51.45 4.70 3.78
C ASN A 581 -50.44 5.66 3.16
N LYS A 582 -49.48 6.14 3.95
CA LYS A 582 -48.48 7.17 3.54
C LYS A 582 -47.04 6.67 3.44
N LYS A 583 -46.77 5.43 3.87
CA LYS A 583 -45.43 4.83 3.90
C LYS A 583 -45.44 3.46 3.24
N LEU A 584 -44.28 3.03 2.74
CA LEU A 584 -44.04 1.64 2.35
C LEU A 584 -44.10 0.74 3.60
N SER A 585 -44.52 -0.50 3.41
CA SER A 585 -44.50 -1.53 4.45
C SER A 585 -43.55 -2.64 4.05
N TYR A 586 -42.75 -3.13 4.99
CA TYR A 586 -41.77 -4.19 4.76
C TYR A 586 -42.23 -5.45 5.49
N VAL A 587 -42.28 -6.56 4.76
CA VAL A 587 -42.75 -7.84 5.28
C VAL A 587 -41.59 -8.80 5.39
N LEU A 588 -41.32 -9.29 6.60
CA LEU A 588 -40.49 -10.45 6.85
C LEU A 588 -41.35 -11.70 6.97
N ARG A 589 -40.93 -12.76 6.31
CA ARG A 589 -41.45 -14.12 6.45
C ARG A 589 -40.44 -14.93 7.23
N ILE A 590 -40.86 -15.37 8.41
CA ILE A 590 -40.05 -16.11 9.36
C ILE A 590 -40.38 -17.59 9.20
N PRO A 591 -39.39 -18.45 8.89
CA PRO A 591 -39.61 -19.88 8.78
C PRO A 591 -39.92 -20.50 10.16
N LYS A 592 -40.77 -21.53 10.20
CA LYS A 592 -41.14 -22.26 11.42
C LYS A 592 -40.04 -23.26 11.84
N THR A 593 -38.85 -22.74 12.14
CA THR A 593 -37.76 -23.58 12.68
C THR A 593 -38.15 -24.13 14.05
N ARG A 594 -37.46 -25.18 14.49
CA ARG A 594 -37.72 -25.81 15.80
C ARG A 594 -37.61 -24.79 16.94
N ASP A 595 -36.55 -23.97 16.91
CA ASP A 595 -36.37 -22.87 17.87
C ASP A 595 -37.55 -21.89 17.92
N ILE A 596 -38.14 -21.53 16.77
CA ILE A 596 -39.29 -20.60 16.70
C ILE A 596 -40.57 -21.29 17.16
N CYS A 597 -40.76 -22.56 16.78
CA CYS A 597 -41.91 -23.35 17.21
C CYS A 597 -41.93 -23.53 18.72
N ASP A 598 -40.80 -23.88 19.32
CA ASP A 598 -40.63 -24.03 20.76
C ASP A 598 -40.82 -22.70 21.48
N LEU A 599 -40.30 -21.59 20.92
CA LEU A 599 -40.42 -20.25 21.48
C LEU A 599 -41.87 -19.75 21.55
N LEU A 600 -42.66 -20.05 20.52
CA LEU A 600 -44.06 -19.62 20.35
C LEU A 600 -45.09 -20.68 20.79
N THR A 601 -44.64 -21.85 21.24
CA THR A 601 -45.50 -22.99 21.61
C THR A 601 -46.45 -23.40 20.47
N ILE A 602 -45.92 -23.52 19.25
CA ILE A 602 -46.67 -23.98 18.07
C ILE A 602 -46.12 -25.31 17.55
N GLU A 603 -46.98 -26.11 16.91
CA GLU A 603 -46.59 -27.43 16.39
C GLU A 603 -45.52 -27.33 15.28
N TYR A 604 -44.48 -28.16 15.37
CA TYR A 604 -43.39 -28.26 14.39
C TYR A 604 -43.67 -29.40 13.40
N ASP A 605 -43.67 -29.09 12.10
CA ASP A 605 -43.79 -30.09 11.04
C ASP A 605 -42.42 -30.61 10.61
N GLU A 606 -42.11 -31.87 10.90
CA GLU A 606 -40.86 -32.55 10.49
C GLU A 606 -40.71 -32.68 8.96
N LYS A 607 -41.78 -32.49 8.19
CA LYS A 607 -41.75 -32.57 6.71
C LYS A 607 -41.48 -31.23 6.03
N GLN A 608 -41.37 -30.13 6.78
CA GLN A 608 -41.14 -28.82 6.18
C GLN A 608 -39.72 -28.70 5.59
N PHE A 609 -39.59 -27.97 4.48
CA PHE A 609 -38.32 -27.76 3.80
C PHE A 609 -37.93 -26.28 3.86
N PHE A 610 -36.74 -25.98 4.38
CA PHE A 610 -36.20 -24.63 4.41
C PHE A 610 -35.50 -24.31 3.10
N LYS A 611 -35.66 -23.05 2.65
CA LYS A 611 -35.04 -22.55 1.42
C LYS A 611 -33.55 -22.22 1.59
N PHE A 612 -32.97 -22.51 2.76
CA PHE A 612 -31.56 -22.36 3.07
C PHE A 612 -31.06 -23.56 3.87
N PHE A 613 -29.75 -23.63 4.05
CA PHE A 613 -29.11 -24.58 4.94
C PHE A 613 -27.96 -23.92 5.68
N THR A 614 -27.54 -24.55 6.78
CA THR A 614 -26.38 -24.12 7.56
C THR A 614 -25.23 -25.09 7.34
N TYR A 615 -24.01 -24.57 7.28
CA TYR A 615 -22.79 -25.38 7.22
C TYR A 615 -21.70 -24.64 7.99
N LYS A 616 -21.13 -25.30 9.01
CA LYS A 616 -20.28 -24.66 10.03
C LYS A 616 -20.99 -23.44 10.65
N ASN A 617 -20.33 -22.29 10.75
CA ASN A 617 -20.91 -21.06 11.31
C ASN A 617 -21.60 -20.17 10.24
N MET A 618 -22.05 -20.76 9.13
CA MET A 618 -22.57 -20.00 7.98
C MET A 618 -23.92 -20.50 7.48
N MET A 619 -24.67 -19.60 6.85
CA MET A 619 -25.94 -19.87 6.18
C MET A 619 -25.82 -19.56 4.68
N PHE A 620 -26.46 -20.36 3.83
CA PHE A 620 -26.36 -20.19 2.37
C PHE A 620 -27.71 -19.87 1.72
N SER A 621 -27.74 -18.78 0.94
CA SER A 621 -28.91 -18.31 0.18
C SER A 621 -28.68 -18.45 -1.31
N ARG A 622 -29.68 -18.93 -2.05
CA ARG A 622 -29.59 -19.04 -3.50
C ARG A 622 -29.80 -17.69 -4.18
N ILE A 623 -29.05 -17.45 -5.26
CA ILE A 623 -29.27 -16.32 -6.16
C ILE A 623 -30.49 -16.62 -7.05
N GLN A 624 -31.43 -15.69 -7.12
CA GLN A 624 -32.65 -15.80 -7.92
C GLN A 624 -32.45 -15.21 -9.32
N ASP A 625 -31.78 -14.07 -9.38
CA ASP A 625 -31.62 -13.27 -10.58
C ASP A 625 -30.37 -12.38 -10.44
N ILE A 626 -29.67 -12.16 -11.55
CA ILE A 626 -28.57 -11.20 -11.66
C ILE A 626 -28.85 -10.36 -12.89
N THR A 627 -28.96 -9.05 -12.68
CA THR A 627 -29.14 -8.07 -13.76
C THR A 627 -27.99 -7.08 -13.74
N GLU A 628 -27.54 -6.65 -14.91
CA GLU A 628 -26.51 -5.64 -15.06
C GLU A 628 -27.16 -4.32 -15.48
N SER A 629 -26.73 -3.22 -14.87
CA SER A 629 -27.18 -1.87 -15.22
C SER A 629 -26.00 -0.92 -15.28
N GLN A 630 -26.10 0.15 -16.08
CA GLN A 630 -25.10 1.21 -16.05
C GLN A 630 -25.35 2.11 -14.84
N TYR A 631 -24.34 2.30 -14.00
CA TYR A 631 -24.39 3.17 -12.83
C TYR A 631 -23.41 4.32 -12.98
N SER A 632 -23.78 5.49 -12.47
CA SER A 632 -22.91 6.65 -12.32
C SER A 632 -23.19 7.30 -10.97
N GLY A 633 -22.24 7.26 -10.04
CA GLY A 633 -22.43 7.76 -8.67
C GLY A 633 -21.22 7.46 -7.79
N ILE A 634 -21.39 7.52 -6.47
CA ILE A 634 -20.35 7.17 -5.49
C ILE A 634 -20.64 5.77 -4.97
N LEU A 635 -19.64 4.89 -5.00
CA LEU A 635 -19.62 3.60 -4.35
C LEU A 635 -18.71 3.65 -3.13
N TYR A 636 -18.91 2.70 -2.22
CA TYR A 636 -18.23 2.61 -0.94
C TYR A 636 -17.50 1.27 -0.82
N ASP A 637 -16.40 1.27 -0.08
CA ASP A 637 -15.76 0.07 0.46
C ASP A 637 -15.18 0.36 1.85
N LEU A 638 -14.90 -0.68 2.64
CA LEU A 638 -14.39 -0.55 4.00
C LEU A 638 -13.01 -1.17 4.13
N GLN A 639 -12.12 -0.48 4.83
CA GLN A 639 -10.82 -1.01 5.22
C GLN A 639 -10.83 -1.33 6.71
N MET A 640 -10.70 -2.61 7.05
CA MET A 640 -10.66 -3.12 8.41
C MET A 640 -9.20 -3.19 8.91
N THR A 641 -9.01 -3.38 10.21
CA THR A 641 -7.67 -3.32 10.86
C THR A 641 -6.89 -4.64 10.84
N LYS A 642 -7.57 -5.77 10.67
CA LYS A 642 -7.05 -7.13 10.72
C LYS A 642 -7.41 -7.88 9.44
N GLU A 643 -8.70 -8.08 9.17
CA GLU A 643 -9.18 -8.88 8.05
C GLU A 643 -10.05 -8.07 7.11
N HIS A 644 -9.72 -8.08 5.83
CA HIS A 644 -10.35 -7.24 4.83
C HIS A 644 -11.70 -7.79 4.32
N ASN A 645 -12.57 -8.29 5.20
CA ASN A 645 -13.93 -8.74 4.88
C ASN A 645 -15.00 -8.17 5.84
N TYR A 646 -16.25 -8.09 5.39
CA TYR A 646 -17.37 -7.63 6.22
C TYR A 646 -18.73 -8.17 5.75
N MET A 647 -19.64 -8.30 6.71
CA MET A 647 -20.99 -8.82 6.52
C MET A 647 -21.98 -7.70 6.20
N ILE A 648 -22.54 -7.76 4.99
CA ILE A 648 -23.64 -6.92 4.53
C ILE A 648 -24.97 -7.68 4.60
N HIS A 649 -26.08 -6.98 4.45
CA HIS A 649 -27.41 -7.60 4.50
C HIS A 649 -27.65 -8.63 3.37
N ASN A 650 -26.81 -8.64 2.32
CA ASN A 650 -26.90 -9.59 1.21
C ASN A 650 -25.87 -10.71 1.24
N GLY A 651 -24.98 -10.77 2.23
CA GLY A 651 -23.94 -11.79 2.30
C GLY A 651 -22.66 -11.25 2.92
N ILE A 652 -21.53 -11.84 2.55
CA ILE A 652 -20.20 -11.38 2.99
C ILE A 652 -19.41 -10.99 1.75
N VAL A 653 -18.70 -9.87 1.85
CA VAL A 653 -17.87 -9.30 0.79
C VAL A 653 -16.43 -9.09 1.30
N HIS A 654 -15.47 -8.97 0.38
CA HIS A 654 -14.06 -8.80 0.68
C HIS A 654 -13.47 -7.62 -0.09
N ASN A 655 -12.63 -6.83 0.57
CA ASN A 655 -11.87 -5.75 -0.01
C ASN A 655 -10.56 -6.29 -0.62
N GLY A 656 -10.36 -6.08 -1.93
CA GLY A 656 -9.15 -6.46 -2.67
C GLY A 656 -7.87 -5.86 -2.06
N GLY A 657 -7.14 -6.66 -1.28
CA GLY A 657 -6.01 -6.19 -0.48
C GLY A 657 -4.84 -5.54 -1.26
N GLY A 658 -4.75 -4.21 -1.21
CA GLY A 658 -3.83 -3.49 -0.33
C GLY A 658 -2.30 -3.65 -0.47
N LYS A 659 -1.74 -4.38 -1.46
CA LYS A 659 -0.26 -4.49 -1.56
C LYS A 659 0.44 -3.19 -2.00
N ARG A 660 -0.21 -2.33 -2.80
CA ARG A 660 0.23 -0.94 -3.11
C ARG A 660 -0.84 -0.20 -3.93
N ASN A 661 -1.17 1.05 -3.59
CA ASN A 661 -2.03 1.91 -4.43
C ASN A 661 -1.34 2.17 -5.79
N GLY A 662 -2.14 2.20 -6.87
CA GLY A 662 -1.64 2.61 -8.19
C GLY A 662 -1.05 4.02 -8.13
N SER A 663 0.17 4.20 -8.65
CA SER A 663 0.90 5.49 -8.57
C SER A 663 1.39 5.92 -9.94
N PHE A 664 0.78 6.97 -10.50
CA PHE A 664 1.09 7.49 -11.83
C PHE A 664 1.66 8.90 -11.74
N ALA A 665 2.81 9.16 -12.37
CA ALA A 665 3.34 10.50 -12.61
C ALA A 665 2.99 10.94 -14.03
N ILE A 666 2.22 12.02 -14.14
CA ILE A 666 1.82 12.62 -15.41
C ILE A 666 2.85 13.67 -15.81
N TYR A 667 3.38 13.56 -17.03
CA TYR A 667 4.34 14.50 -17.60
C TYR A 667 3.67 15.40 -18.64
N LEU A 668 3.87 16.71 -18.48
CA LEU A 668 3.39 17.74 -19.40
C LEU A 668 4.50 18.77 -19.70
N GLU A 669 4.63 19.18 -20.97
CA GLU A 669 5.54 20.29 -21.35
C GLU A 669 4.87 21.66 -21.05
N PRO A 670 5.63 22.67 -20.59
CA PRO A 670 5.08 23.94 -20.10
C PRO A 670 4.48 24.84 -21.19
N TRP A 671 4.61 24.50 -22.48
CA TRP A 671 3.92 25.21 -23.57
C TRP A 671 2.48 24.73 -23.75
N HIS A 672 2.06 23.64 -23.12
CA HIS A 672 0.72 23.10 -23.34
C HIS A 672 -0.35 24.08 -22.84
N ALA A 673 -1.43 24.28 -23.61
CA ALA A 673 -2.45 25.28 -23.28
C ALA A 673 -3.24 25.02 -21.99
N ASP A 674 -3.29 23.77 -21.52
CA ASP A 674 -3.87 23.42 -20.21
C ASP A 674 -2.83 23.40 -19.05
N ILE A 675 -1.64 23.99 -19.23
CA ILE A 675 -0.59 23.94 -18.20
C ILE A 675 -1.00 24.63 -16.88
N GLU A 676 -1.71 25.75 -16.95
CA GLU A 676 -2.11 26.50 -15.75
C GLU A 676 -3.03 25.67 -14.86
N ILE A 677 -4.00 24.96 -15.46
CA ILE A 677 -4.91 24.09 -14.71
C ILE A 677 -4.20 22.82 -14.21
N PHE A 678 -3.29 22.25 -15.00
CA PHE A 678 -2.44 21.11 -14.60
C PHE A 678 -1.71 21.37 -13.27
N LEU A 679 -1.19 22.60 -13.08
CA LEU A 679 -0.50 23.01 -11.85
C LEU A 679 -1.43 23.14 -10.63
N GLN A 680 -2.74 23.22 -10.82
CA GLN A 680 -3.72 23.31 -9.72
C GLN A 680 -4.30 21.95 -9.31
N MET A 681 -4.15 20.89 -10.12
CA MET A 681 -4.91 19.64 -9.96
C MET A 681 -4.57 18.87 -8.68
N ARG A 682 -3.37 19.06 -8.11
CA ARG A 682 -2.94 18.43 -6.85
C ARG A 682 -3.14 19.30 -5.61
N LYS A 683 -3.41 20.60 -5.79
CA LYS A 683 -3.57 21.53 -4.67
C LYS A 683 -4.72 21.11 -3.76
N ASN A 684 -4.59 21.42 -2.47
CA ASN A 684 -5.57 20.99 -1.48
C ASN A 684 -6.85 21.81 -1.58
N HIS A 685 -6.75 23.09 -1.93
CA HIS A 685 -7.89 24.02 -2.09
C HIS A 685 -8.28 24.21 -3.57
N GLY A 686 -9.48 24.74 -3.79
CA GLY A 686 -10.07 24.97 -5.10
C GLY A 686 -11.23 24.02 -5.42
N ASP A 687 -11.77 24.12 -6.63
CA ASP A 687 -12.89 23.30 -7.10
C ASP A 687 -12.49 21.82 -7.24
N GLU A 688 -13.18 20.94 -6.52
CA GLU A 688 -12.99 19.48 -6.53
C GLU A 688 -13.18 18.87 -7.92
N GLU A 689 -14.06 19.46 -8.75
CA GLU A 689 -14.28 18.97 -10.11
C GLU A 689 -13.03 19.09 -11.00
N LEU A 690 -12.05 19.90 -10.59
CA LEU A 690 -10.81 20.14 -11.30
C LEU A 690 -9.60 19.43 -10.66
N LYS A 691 -9.82 18.54 -9.67
CA LYS A 691 -8.75 17.90 -8.90
C LYS A 691 -8.53 16.43 -9.28
N ALA A 692 -7.28 16.01 -9.14
CA ALA A 692 -6.83 14.63 -9.28
C ALA A 692 -5.56 14.45 -8.42
N ARG A 693 -5.75 14.27 -7.10
CA ARG A 693 -4.69 14.37 -6.08
C ARG A 693 -3.84 13.11 -5.93
N ASP A 694 -4.34 11.98 -6.42
CA ASP A 694 -3.70 10.66 -6.34
C ASP A 694 -2.69 10.47 -7.47
N LEU A 695 -2.75 11.33 -8.49
CA LEU A 695 -1.73 11.46 -9.50
C LEU A 695 -0.57 12.34 -9.00
N PHE A 696 0.63 12.01 -9.47
CA PHE A 696 1.82 12.85 -9.34
C PHE A 696 1.97 13.68 -10.62
N TYR A 697 2.53 14.87 -10.51
CA TYR A 697 2.65 15.81 -11.62
C TYR A 697 4.11 16.14 -11.87
N ALA A 698 4.51 16.19 -13.13
CA ALA A 698 5.87 16.47 -13.55
C ALA A 698 5.90 17.37 -14.78
N LEU A 699 6.85 18.30 -14.81
CA LEU A 699 7.10 19.17 -15.96
C LEU A 699 8.29 18.65 -16.76
N TRP A 700 8.06 18.50 -18.07
CA TRP A 700 9.09 18.17 -19.04
C TRP A 700 9.60 19.48 -19.67
N MET A 701 10.63 20.06 -19.07
CA MET A 701 11.03 21.45 -19.24
C MET A 701 12.01 21.64 -20.41
N PRO A 702 11.68 22.38 -21.49
CA PRO A 702 12.63 22.77 -22.52
C PRO A 702 13.55 23.90 -22.04
N ASP A 703 14.79 23.94 -22.54
CA ASP A 703 15.78 24.99 -22.27
C ASP A 703 15.23 26.37 -22.64
N LEU A 704 14.48 26.46 -23.75
CA LEU A 704 13.88 27.71 -24.23
C LEU A 704 12.99 28.38 -23.17
N PHE A 705 12.23 27.60 -22.38
CA PHE A 705 11.38 28.18 -21.33
C PHE A 705 12.23 28.81 -20.22
N MET A 706 13.30 28.13 -19.81
CA MET A 706 14.25 28.64 -18.81
C MET A 706 14.97 29.89 -19.32
N GLU A 707 15.34 29.92 -20.60
CA GLU A 707 15.93 31.09 -21.26
C GLU A 707 14.96 32.27 -21.30
N ARG A 708 13.69 32.06 -21.70
CA ARG A 708 12.64 33.09 -21.71
C ARG A 708 12.35 33.60 -20.30
N MET A 709 12.34 32.74 -19.29
CA MET A 709 12.21 33.16 -17.89
C MET A 709 13.38 34.08 -17.49
N LYS A 710 14.62 33.68 -17.79
CA LYS A 710 15.83 34.46 -17.49
C LYS A 710 15.83 35.83 -18.16
N SER A 711 15.39 35.90 -19.42
CA SER A 711 15.38 37.13 -20.22
C SER A 711 14.11 37.97 -20.08
N ASP A 712 13.16 37.58 -19.21
CA ASP A 712 11.84 38.21 -19.10
C ASP A 712 11.03 38.22 -20.42
N GLY A 713 11.25 37.17 -21.22
CA GLY A 713 10.62 36.97 -22.51
C GLY A 713 9.18 36.46 -22.39
N ASP A 714 8.46 36.58 -23.50
CA ASP A 714 7.11 36.06 -23.62
C ASP A 714 7.14 34.53 -23.80
N TRP A 715 6.08 33.87 -23.36
CA TRP A 715 5.83 32.45 -23.48
C TRP A 715 4.43 32.21 -24.02
N THR A 716 4.37 31.49 -25.13
CA THR A 716 3.14 31.19 -25.87
C THR A 716 2.65 29.79 -25.54
N LEU A 717 1.44 29.70 -25.02
CA LEU A 717 0.72 28.46 -24.78
C LEU A 717 0.04 27.97 -26.06
N MET A 718 0.19 26.69 -26.38
CA MET A 718 -0.21 26.08 -27.64
C MET A 718 -1.00 24.78 -27.42
N CYS A 719 -1.92 24.47 -28.32
CA CYS A 719 -2.57 23.16 -28.38
C CYS A 719 -1.82 22.24 -29.35
N PRO A 720 -1.55 20.97 -28.99
CA PRO A 720 -0.85 20.04 -29.88
C PRO A 720 -1.61 19.71 -31.18
N ASP A 721 -2.95 19.84 -31.22
CA ASP A 721 -3.74 19.68 -32.46
C ASP A 721 -3.48 20.83 -33.47
N GLU A 722 -3.22 22.04 -32.97
CA GLU A 722 -2.95 23.25 -33.77
C GLU A 722 -1.45 23.39 -34.09
N CYS A 723 -0.60 22.97 -33.15
CA CYS A 723 0.86 23.07 -33.18
C CYS A 723 1.52 21.68 -33.02
N PRO A 724 1.30 20.73 -33.95
CA PRO A 724 1.80 19.37 -33.82
C PRO A 724 3.32 19.29 -33.91
N GLY A 725 3.89 18.24 -33.33
CA GLY A 725 5.32 17.89 -33.44
C GLY A 725 6.24 18.53 -32.40
N LEU A 726 5.77 19.47 -31.57
CA LEU A 726 6.60 20.10 -30.52
C LEU A 726 7.15 19.08 -29.50
N ALA A 727 6.36 18.07 -29.13
CA ALA A 727 6.78 16.99 -28.25
C ALA A 727 7.77 16.01 -28.92
N ASP A 728 7.87 16.02 -30.24
CA ASP A 728 8.71 15.10 -31.03
C ASP A 728 10.08 15.69 -31.37
N VAL A 729 10.36 16.93 -30.97
CA VAL A 729 11.64 17.61 -31.18
C VAL A 729 12.17 18.22 -29.89
N TYR A 730 13.47 18.43 -29.82
CA TYR A 730 14.17 19.05 -28.68
C TYR A 730 15.33 19.93 -29.19
N GLY A 731 15.91 20.74 -28.30
CA GLY A 731 17.01 21.67 -28.60
C GLY A 731 16.64 22.68 -29.68
N GLN A 732 17.58 22.95 -30.60
CA GLN A 732 17.36 23.96 -31.64
C GLN A 732 16.15 23.66 -32.53
N LYS A 733 15.89 22.37 -32.84
CA LYS A 733 14.71 21.99 -33.64
C LYS A 733 13.39 22.35 -32.95
N PHE A 734 13.35 22.24 -31.62
CA PHE A 734 12.20 22.70 -30.84
C PHE A 734 12.07 24.22 -30.88
N VAL A 735 13.17 24.95 -30.69
CA VAL A 735 13.18 26.42 -30.77
C VAL A 735 12.68 26.93 -32.12
N ASP A 736 13.17 26.34 -33.21
CA ASP A 736 12.79 26.73 -34.57
C ASP A 736 11.30 26.46 -34.84
N LEU A 737 10.80 25.30 -34.42
CA LEU A 737 9.39 24.92 -34.61
C LEU A 737 8.45 25.76 -33.73
N TYR A 738 8.80 25.95 -32.46
CA TYR A 738 8.03 26.75 -31.51
C TYR A 738 7.92 28.20 -31.98
N THR A 739 9.05 28.83 -32.31
CA THR A 739 9.06 30.23 -32.77
C THR A 739 8.41 30.40 -34.15
N LYS A 740 8.41 29.37 -35.00
CA LYS A 740 7.61 29.36 -36.23
C LYS A 740 6.11 29.45 -35.90
N TYR A 741 5.61 28.65 -34.96
CA TYR A 741 4.20 28.70 -34.57
C TYR A 741 3.81 30.02 -33.87
N GLU A 742 4.74 30.62 -33.09
CA GLU A 742 4.56 31.98 -32.56
C GLU A 742 4.37 33.00 -33.71
N LYS A 743 5.24 32.96 -34.74
CA LYS A 743 5.16 33.86 -35.90
C LYS A 743 3.92 33.65 -36.77
N GLU A 744 3.45 32.41 -36.87
CA GLU A 744 2.20 32.06 -37.58
C GLU A 744 0.94 32.44 -36.79
N GLY A 745 1.06 32.92 -35.55
CA GLY A 745 -0.08 33.31 -34.73
C GLY A 745 -0.95 32.13 -34.28
N LYS A 746 -0.37 30.92 -34.16
CA LYS A 746 -1.09 29.70 -33.77
C LYS A 746 -1.19 29.48 -32.26
N GLY A 747 -0.63 30.38 -31.46
CA GLY A 747 -0.72 30.34 -30.00
C GLY A 747 -2.12 30.67 -29.49
N ARG A 748 -2.53 30.04 -28.38
CA ARG A 748 -3.81 30.31 -27.72
C ARG A 748 -3.75 31.45 -26.74
N LYS A 749 -2.66 31.54 -25.99
CA LYS A 749 -2.42 32.56 -24.97
C LYS A 749 -0.93 32.86 -24.94
N THR A 750 -0.57 34.13 -24.99
CA THR A 750 0.81 34.57 -24.76
C THR A 750 0.87 35.29 -23.42
N MET A 751 1.84 34.94 -22.58
CA MET A 751 2.03 35.52 -21.24
C MET A 751 3.52 35.70 -20.96
N LYS A 752 3.89 36.33 -19.84
CA LYS A 752 5.31 36.34 -19.44
C LYS A 752 5.73 34.96 -18.94
N ALA A 753 6.92 34.51 -19.33
CA ALA A 753 7.47 33.25 -18.84
C ALA A 753 7.58 33.25 -17.29
N ARG A 754 7.83 34.42 -16.69
CA ARG A 754 7.87 34.61 -15.23
C ARG A 754 6.53 34.36 -14.55
N ASP A 755 5.42 34.74 -15.17
CA ASP A 755 4.09 34.54 -14.60
C ASP A 755 3.79 33.05 -14.46
N LEU A 756 4.07 32.27 -15.51
CA LEU A 756 3.93 30.81 -15.44
C LEU A 756 4.92 30.20 -14.45
N TRP A 757 6.15 30.72 -14.39
CA TRP A 757 7.14 30.26 -13.43
C TRP A 757 6.67 30.43 -11.98
N PHE A 758 6.07 31.57 -11.61
CA PHE A 758 5.52 31.76 -10.27
C PHE A 758 4.42 30.74 -9.94
N GLN A 759 3.53 30.43 -10.89
CA GLN A 759 2.52 29.38 -10.70
C GLN A 759 3.15 27.99 -10.46
N ILE A 760 4.26 27.67 -11.14
CA ILE A 760 5.01 26.42 -10.93
C ILE A 760 5.56 26.39 -9.50
N LEU A 761 6.18 27.49 -9.05
CA LEU A 761 6.73 27.58 -7.70
C LEU A 761 5.65 27.51 -6.62
N ASP A 762 4.48 28.12 -6.84
CA ASP A 762 3.34 28.03 -5.93
C ASP A 762 2.88 26.59 -5.74
N ALA A 763 2.74 25.85 -6.84
CA ALA A 763 2.38 24.44 -6.79
C ALA A 763 3.42 23.62 -6.00
N GLN A 764 4.71 23.87 -6.24
CA GLN A 764 5.80 23.18 -5.53
C GLN A 764 5.83 23.51 -4.05
N MET A 765 5.64 24.77 -3.68
CA MET A 765 5.57 25.18 -2.29
C MET A 765 4.39 24.50 -1.59
N GLU A 766 3.21 24.47 -2.21
CA GLU A 766 2.03 23.88 -1.58
C GLU A 766 2.07 22.35 -1.51
N THR A 767 2.49 21.68 -2.59
CA THR A 767 2.32 20.23 -2.75
C THR A 767 3.63 19.43 -2.79
N GLY A 768 4.78 20.11 -2.82
CA GLY A 768 6.09 19.50 -3.08
C GLY A 768 6.34 19.12 -4.55
N THR A 769 5.36 19.34 -5.43
CA THR A 769 5.35 18.99 -6.87
C THR A 769 4.77 20.16 -7.69
N PRO A 770 5.01 20.29 -9.01
CA PRO A 770 5.49 19.27 -9.93
C PRO A 770 6.99 18.97 -9.81
N TYR A 771 7.38 17.77 -10.23
CA TYR A 771 8.79 17.45 -10.50
C TYR A 771 9.28 18.29 -11.67
N LEU A 772 10.56 18.68 -11.69
CA LEU A 772 11.14 19.38 -12.86
C LEU A 772 12.22 18.51 -13.49
N VAL A 773 11.97 18.10 -14.75
CA VAL A 773 12.91 17.32 -15.54
C VAL A 773 13.21 18.07 -16.84
N TYR A 774 14.48 18.30 -17.13
CA TYR A 774 14.94 19.11 -18.26
C TYR A 774 15.00 18.25 -19.53
N LYS A 775 14.01 18.45 -20.41
CA LYS A 775 13.82 17.75 -21.69
C LYS A 775 15.09 17.71 -22.53
N ASP A 776 15.74 18.85 -22.68
CA ASP A 776 16.89 18.99 -23.56
C ASP A 776 18.13 18.30 -22.99
N ALA A 777 18.38 18.43 -21.68
CA ALA A 777 19.47 17.71 -21.02
C ALA A 777 19.24 16.19 -21.05
N ALA A 778 18.00 15.73 -20.88
CA ALA A 778 17.61 14.33 -20.96
C ALA A 778 17.88 13.76 -22.36
N ASN A 779 17.45 14.46 -23.42
CA ASN A 779 17.58 14.01 -24.80
C ASN A 779 19.01 14.14 -25.37
N LYS A 780 19.69 15.29 -25.14
CA LYS A 780 21.07 15.52 -25.64
C LYS A 780 22.04 14.47 -25.09
N LYS A 781 21.79 13.99 -23.87
CA LYS A 781 22.69 13.13 -23.09
C LYS A 781 22.13 11.74 -22.82
N SER A 782 21.33 11.21 -23.74
CA SER A 782 20.85 9.83 -23.70
C SER A 782 21.54 8.98 -24.76
N ASN A 783 21.92 7.76 -24.38
CA ASN A 783 22.39 6.77 -25.34
C ASN A 783 21.26 6.24 -26.26
N GLN A 784 20.00 6.47 -25.88
CA GLN A 784 18.83 6.09 -26.69
C GLN A 784 18.36 7.20 -27.66
N LYS A 785 19.11 8.30 -27.81
CA LYS A 785 18.70 9.43 -28.65
C LYS A 785 18.55 9.11 -30.14
N ASN A 786 19.02 7.93 -30.59
CA ASN A 786 18.83 7.41 -31.94
C ASN A 786 17.44 6.82 -32.19
N LEU A 787 16.67 6.53 -31.13
CA LEU A 787 15.32 5.96 -31.23
C LEU A 787 14.27 7.02 -31.58
N GLY A 788 14.48 8.23 -31.08
CA GLY A 788 13.55 9.36 -31.20
C GLY A 788 13.69 10.29 -30.00
N THR A 789 12.78 11.26 -29.91
CA THR A 789 12.72 12.18 -28.77
C THR A 789 12.09 11.46 -27.57
N ILE A 790 12.81 11.45 -26.46
CA ILE A 790 12.34 10.99 -25.14
C ILE A 790 11.40 12.07 -24.57
N LYS A 791 10.22 11.64 -24.11
CA LYS A 791 9.09 12.51 -23.78
C LYS A 791 8.76 12.58 -22.29
N SER A 792 9.32 11.71 -21.46
CA SER A 792 9.11 11.75 -20.00
C SER A 792 10.22 11.04 -19.25
N SER A 793 10.09 11.06 -17.93
CA SER A 793 10.72 10.13 -17.02
C SER A 793 9.67 9.21 -16.37
N ASN A 794 10.07 8.32 -15.47
CA ASN A 794 9.17 7.48 -14.65
C ASN A 794 8.57 8.19 -13.43
N LEU A 795 7.90 7.43 -12.55
CA LEU A 795 7.32 7.90 -11.28
C LEU A 795 8.31 8.63 -10.35
N CYS A 796 9.59 8.23 -10.31
CA CYS A 796 10.59 8.77 -9.38
C CYS A 796 11.64 9.69 -10.05
N SER A 797 11.44 10.05 -11.32
CA SER A 797 12.29 10.99 -12.07
C SER A 797 13.76 10.56 -12.27
N GLU A 798 14.10 9.27 -12.19
CA GLU A 798 15.45 8.75 -12.41
C GLU A 798 15.63 8.02 -13.76
N ILE A 799 14.55 7.59 -14.40
CA ILE A 799 14.59 6.78 -15.63
C ILE A 799 14.30 7.63 -16.85
N ILE A 800 15.21 7.62 -17.83
CA ILE A 800 15.13 8.43 -19.05
C ILE A 800 15.22 7.49 -20.25
N GLU A 801 14.08 6.92 -20.60
CA GLU A 801 13.96 5.90 -21.65
C GLU A 801 12.92 6.32 -22.71
N TYR A 802 13.14 5.89 -23.94
CA TYR A 802 12.24 6.15 -25.06
C TYR A 802 10.92 5.38 -24.90
N SER A 803 9.80 6.05 -25.21
CA SER A 803 8.47 5.45 -25.26
C SER A 803 7.64 6.09 -26.39
N ASP A 804 6.79 5.28 -27.01
CA ASP A 804 5.84 5.70 -28.04
C ASP A 804 4.56 4.84 -28.02
N GLU A 805 3.70 4.99 -29.02
CA GLU A 805 2.44 4.25 -29.14
C GLU A 805 2.62 2.71 -29.19
N LYS A 806 3.83 2.22 -29.53
CA LYS A 806 4.16 0.79 -29.73
C LYS A 806 5.07 0.25 -28.63
N GLU A 807 5.77 1.10 -27.90
CA GLU A 807 6.81 0.74 -26.94
C GLU A 807 6.62 1.48 -25.62
N SER A 808 6.39 0.71 -24.56
CA SER A 808 6.36 1.21 -23.18
C SER A 808 7.67 0.82 -22.51
N ALA A 809 8.44 1.78 -22.03
CA ALA A 809 9.75 1.49 -21.44
C ALA A 809 9.62 0.80 -20.09
N VAL A 810 10.64 0.02 -19.70
CA VAL A 810 10.61 -0.87 -18.53
C VAL A 810 11.92 -0.76 -17.78
N CYS A 811 11.83 -0.49 -16.48
CA CYS A 811 13.00 -0.32 -15.64
C CYS A 811 13.29 -1.52 -14.74
N ASN A 812 14.50 -2.07 -14.86
CA ASN A 812 15.03 -3.19 -14.08
C ASN A 812 16.09 -2.66 -13.10
N LEU A 813 15.79 -2.72 -11.79
CA LEU A 813 16.52 -1.95 -10.78
C LEU A 813 17.23 -2.83 -9.74
N ALA A 814 18.42 -2.40 -9.34
CA ALA A 814 19.15 -2.89 -8.17
C ALA A 814 19.99 -1.77 -7.56
N SER A 815 20.26 -1.84 -6.25
CA SER A 815 21.04 -0.83 -5.54
C SER A 815 22.24 -1.46 -4.84
N ILE A 816 23.41 -0.86 -5.03
CA ILE A 816 24.65 -1.25 -4.37
C ILE A 816 24.73 -0.57 -2.99
N ALA A 817 25.03 -1.34 -1.96
CA ALA A 817 25.19 -0.83 -0.60
C ALA A 817 26.60 -0.31 -0.39
N LEU A 818 26.79 1.00 -0.59
CA LEU A 818 28.10 1.63 -0.58
C LEU A 818 28.91 1.41 0.71
N PRO A 819 28.32 1.29 1.91
CA PRO A 819 29.07 0.99 3.13
C PRO A 819 29.79 -0.36 3.14
N ALA A 820 29.32 -1.33 2.34
CA ALA A 820 29.91 -2.67 2.29
C ALA A 820 31.34 -2.71 1.71
N PHE A 821 31.81 -1.61 1.11
CA PHE A 821 33.12 -1.48 0.47
C PHE A 821 34.14 -0.73 1.33
N ILE A 822 33.81 -0.40 2.58
CA ILE A 822 34.79 0.14 3.52
C ILE A 822 35.63 -1.02 4.05
N ARG A 823 36.96 -0.84 4.02
CA ARG A 823 37.96 -1.78 4.54
C ARG A 823 38.84 -1.06 5.54
N LYS A 824 39.62 -1.80 6.34
CA LYS A 824 40.66 -1.25 7.21
C LYS A 824 42.04 -1.65 6.69
N ASN A 825 42.97 -0.71 6.67
CA ASN A 825 44.37 -1.01 6.35
C ASN A 825 45.09 -1.68 7.55
N GLU A 826 46.38 -2.01 7.39
CA GLU A 826 47.19 -2.64 8.45
C GLU A 826 47.28 -1.79 9.74
N LYS A 827 47.10 -0.47 9.64
CA LYS A 827 47.09 0.47 10.78
C LYS A 827 45.69 0.61 11.41
N GLY A 828 44.68 -0.08 10.87
CA GLY A 828 43.30 0.02 11.32
C GLY A 828 42.52 1.22 10.79
N GLU A 829 43.11 2.03 9.90
CA GLU A 829 42.47 3.20 9.29
C GLU A 829 41.52 2.76 8.18
N PRO A 830 40.29 3.31 8.13
CA PRO A 830 39.32 2.91 7.12
C PRO A 830 39.63 3.53 5.75
N TYR A 831 39.47 2.75 4.68
CA TYR A 831 39.57 3.20 3.28
C TYR A 831 38.44 2.60 2.43
N TYR A 832 38.21 3.17 1.25
CA TYR A 832 37.17 2.72 0.33
C TYR A 832 37.74 1.83 -0.80
N ASP A 833 37.20 0.62 -0.94
CA ASP A 833 37.65 -0.39 -1.90
C ASP A 833 36.88 -0.28 -3.23
N TYR A 834 37.48 0.44 -4.19
CA TYR A 834 36.91 0.64 -5.51
C TYR A 834 36.98 -0.61 -6.40
N ASP A 835 37.96 -1.50 -6.19
CA ASP A 835 38.13 -2.69 -7.00
C ASP A 835 37.04 -3.71 -6.68
N GLU A 836 36.70 -3.87 -5.40
CA GLU A 836 35.58 -4.70 -4.99
C GLU A 836 34.23 -4.11 -5.41
N LEU A 837 34.07 -2.78 -5.35
CA LEU A 837 32.89 -2.10 -5.91
C LEU A 837 32.73 -2.39 -7.40
N HIS A 838 33.82 -2.34 -8.17
CA HIS A 838 33.82 -2.63 -9.60
C HIS A 838 33.34 -4.06 -9.86
N LYS A 839 33.90 -5.07 -9.18
CA LYS A 839 33.48 -6.47 -9.32
C LYS A 839 31.99 -6.67 -9.03
N VAL A 840 31.50 -6.11 -7.92
CA VAL A 840 30.07 -6.23 -7.55
C VAL A 840 29.18 -5.55 -8.59
N ALA A 841 29.56 -4.38 -9.08
CA ALA A 841 28.81 -3.70 -10.13
C ALA A 841 28.72 -4.52 -11.44
N LYS A 842 29.77 -5.29 -11.78
CA LYS A 842 29.71 -6.27 -12.89
C LYS A 842 28.66 -7.36 -12.63
N VAL A 843 28.66 -7.99 -11.46
CA VAL A 843 27.67 -9.01 -11.10
C VAL A 843 26.25 -8.44 -11.16
N VAL A 844 26.02 -7.25 -10.58
CA VAL A 844 24.71 -6.58 -10.63
C VAL A 844 24.27 -6.32 -12.07
N THR A 845 25.19 -5.88 -12.95
CA THR A 845 24.91 -5.66 -14.37
C THR A 845 24.45 -6.95 -15.06
N PHE A 846 25.15 -8.05 -14.81
CA PHE A 846 24.79 -9.36 -15.36
C PHE A 846 23.40 -9.81 -14.85
N ASN A 847 23.14 -9.68 -13.55
CA ASN A 847 21.86 -10.06 -12.94
C ASN A 847 20.69 -9.26 -13.52
N LEU A 848 20.83 -7.94 -13.62
CA LEU A 848 19.79 -7.08 -14.21
C LEU A 848 19.56 -7.41 -15.69
N ASN A 849 20.62 -7.75 -16.44
CA ASN A 849 20.47 -8.21 -17.82
C ASN A 849 19.71 -9.55 -17.91
N ARG A 850 19.93 -10.48 -16.97
CA ARG A 850 19.18 -11.75 -16.89
C ARG A 850 17.72 -11.54 -16.52
N ILE A 851 17.42 -10.60 -15.61
CA ILE A 851 16.05 -10.22 -15.24
C ILE A 851 15.19 -9.88 -16.47
N ILE A 852 15.75 -9.20 -17.48
CA ILE A 852 15.03 -8.86 -18.71
C ILE A 852 14.46 -10.11 -19.39
N ASP A 853 15.18 -11.23 -19.36
CA ASP A 853 14.79 -12.47 -20.05
C ASP A 853 13.78 -13.29 -19.24
N VAL A 854 13.86 -13.28 -17.90
CA VAL A 854 12.97 -14.06 -17.03
C VAL A 854 11.73 -13.30 -16.55
N ASN A 855 11.67 -11.98 -16.79
CA ASN A 855 10.58 -11.13 -16.33
C ASN A 855 9.25 -11.44 -17.03
N PHE A 856 8.17 -11.46 -16.25
CA PHE A 856 6.81 -11.43 -16.75
C PHE A 856 6.40 -9.99 -17.13
N TYR A 857 5.93 -9.80 -18.36
CA TYR A 857 5.55 -8.50 -18.89
C TYR A 857 4.03 -8.33 -18.93
N PRO A 858 3.46 -7.29 -18.27
CA PRO A 858 2.01 -7.08 -18.25
C PRO A 858 1.39 -6.79 -19.61
N THR A 859 2.15 -6.21 -20.55
CA THR A 859 1.69 -5.90 -21.91
C THR A 859 2.76 -6.18 -22.96
N GLU A 860 2.35 -6.45 -24.20
CA GLU A 860 3.31 -6.66 -25.31
C GLU A 860 4.21 -5.45 -25.58
N LYS A 861 3.71 -4.22 -25.36
CA LYS A 861 4.49 -2.97 -25.52
C LYS A 861 5.68 -2.94 -24.56
N THR A 862 5.48 -3.39 -23.33
CA THR A 862 6.54 -3.46 -22.30
C THR A 862 7.60 -4.51 -22.64
N GLN A 863 7.17 -5.71 -23.08
CA GLN A 863 8.09 -6.77 -23.52
C GLN A 863 8.91 -6.32 -24.74
N ARG A 864 8.25 -5.72 -25.73
CA ARG A 864 8.89 -5.23 -26.95
C ARG A 864 10.01 -4.25 -26.65
N SER A 865 9.74 -3.22 -25.85
CA SER A 865 10.73 -2.21 -25.48
C SER A 865 11.93 -2.83 -24.76
N ASN A 866 11.67 -3.64 -23.72
CA ASN A 866 12.74 -4.20 -22.90
C ASN A 866 13.61 -5.20 -23.69
N MET A 867 13.02 -6.03 -24.55
CA MET A 867 13.78 -6.96 -25.41
C MET A 867 14.60 -6.23 -26.49
N ARG A 868 14.11 -5.10 -26.98
CA ARG A 868 14.73 -4.33 -28.07
C ARG A 868 15.91 -3.48 -27.58
N HIS A 869 15.79 -2.85 -26.42
CA HIS A 869 16.77 -1.87 -25.91
C HIS A 869 17.53 -2.34 -24.67
N ARG A 870 16.99 -3.31 -23.94
CA ARG A 870 17.57 -3.92 -22.75
C ARG A 870 18.13 -2.94 -21.71
N PRO A 871 17.41 -1.87 -21.33
CA PRO A 871 17.89 -0.93 -20.32
C PRO A 871 17.89 -1.56 -18.93
N ILE A 872 18.86 -1.14 -18.12
CA ILE A 872 18.93 -1.47 -16.68
C ILE A 872 19.22 -0.18 -15.89
N GLY A 873 18.95 -0.22 -14.59
CA GLY A 873 19.20 0.89 -13.67
C GLY A 873 19.90 0.44 -12.39
N ILE A 874 21.21 0.65 -12.34
CA ILE A 874 22.02 0.45 -11.14
C ILE A 874 22.01 1.75 -10.34
N GLY A 875 21.47 1.68 -9.13
CA GLY A 875 21.52 2.73 -8.13
C GLY A 875 22.47 2.39 -6.98
N VAL A 876 22.43 3.23 -5.94
CA VAL A 876 23.23 3.08 -4.73
C VAL A 876 22.36 3.29 -3.50
N GLN A 877 22.86 2.92 -2.32
CA GLN A 877 22.29 3.29 -1.02
C GLN A 877 23.41 3.45 0.01
N GLY A 878 23.13 4.21 1.07
CA GLY A 878 24.07 4.44 2.16
C GLY A 878 25.23 5.38 1.83
N LEU A 879 25.05 6.37 0.93
CA LEU A 879 26.11 7.34 0.65
C LEU A 879 26.48 8.17 1.89
N ALA A 880 25.49 8.62 2.66
CA ALA A 880 25.72 9.34 3.92
C ALA A 880 26.46 8.48 4.94
N ASP A 881 26.11 7.19 5.06
CA ASP A 881 26.77 6.23 5.94
C ASP A 881 28.26 6.09 5.62
N VAL A 882 28.64 6.09 4.33
CA VAL A 882 30.04 6.02 3.92
C VAL A 882 30.81 7.23 4.44
N PHE A 883 30.29 8.43 4.21
CA PHE A 883 30.94 9.65 4.68
C PHE A 883 31.08 9.68 6.20
N MET A 884 30.04 9.27 6.94
CA MET A 884 30.11 9.18 8.40
C MET A 884 31.12 8.15 8.90
N GLN A 885 31.20 6.97 8.27
CA GLN A 885 32.14 5.94 8.67
C GLN A 885 33.60 6.30 8.36
N LEU A 886 33.83 7.10 7.31
CA LEU A 886 35.15 7.62 6.95
C LEU A 886 35.50 8.95 7.65
N GLY A 887 34.62 9.48 8.50
CA GLY A 887 34.85 10.73 9.22
C GLY A 887 34.78 11.99 8.35
N LEU A 888 34.08 11.94 7.21
CA LEU A 888 33.96 13.04 6.26
C LEU A 888 32.61 13.77 6.40
N PRO A 889 32.58 15.11 6.48
CA PRO A 889 31.35 15.87 6.32
C PRO A 889 30.75 15.71 4.91
N PHE A 890 29.43 15.67 4.80
CA PHE A 890 28.77 15.41 3.51
C PHE A 890 29.15 16.42 2.41
N ALA A 891 29.25 17.70 2.76
CA ALA A 891 29.55 18.80 1.83
C ALA A 891 31.05 19.09 1.66
N HIS A 892 31.94 18.21 2.13
CA HIS A 892 33.38 18.36 2.04
C HIS A 892 33.92 18.03 0.64
N GLU A 893 35.06 18.61 0.25
CA GLU A 893 35.66 18.41 -1.09
C GLU A 893 36.03 16.93 -1.34
N GLU A 894 36.61 16.25 -0.35
CA GLU A 894 36.91 14.82 -0.46
C GLU A 894 35.64 13.96 -0.58
N SER A 895 34.53 14.32 0.09
CA SER A 895 33.23 13.64 -0.09
C SER A 895 32.69 13.80 -1.49
N ARG A 896 32.81 15.00 -2.07
CA ARG A 896 32.45 15.31 -3.45
C ARG A 896 33.26 14.51 -4.47
N LYS A 897 34.58 14.42 -4.26
CA LYS A 897 35.50 13.61 -5.07
C LYS A 897 35.20 12.11 -4.97
N MET A 898 34.94 11.61 -3.76
CA MET A 898 34.55 10.22 -3.53
C MET A 898 33.21 9.88 -4.20
N ASN A 899 32.23 10.79 -4.12
CA ASN A 899 30.98 10.68 -4.88
C ASN A 899 31.28 10.50 -6.38
N LYS A 900 32.13 11.34 -6.98
CA LYS A 900 32.53 11.18 -8.39
C LYS A 900 33.13 9.79 -8.67
N TRP A 901 34.10 9.35 -7.85
CA TRP A 901 34.82 8.09 -8.06
C TRP A 901 33.95 6.84 -7.89
N ILE A 902 32.99 6.86 -6.97
CA ILE A 902 32.03 5.77 -6.79
C ILE A 902 31.21 5.57 -8.07
N PHE A 903 30.62 6.65 -8.60
CA PHE A 903 29.79 6.56 -9.79
C PHE A 903 30.58 6.29 -11.07
N GLU A 904 31.80 6.82 -11.18
CA GLU A 904 32.72 6.47 -12.26
C GLU A 904 33.04 4.97 -12.27
N THR A 905 33.31 4.39 -11.10
CA THR A 905 33.58 2.96 -10.93
C THR A 905 32.39 2.09 -11.33
N ILE A 906 31.20 2.43 -10.84
CA ILE A 906 29.96 1.68 -11.16
C ILE A 906 29.67 1.75 -12.66
N TYR A 907 29.81 2.93 -13.28
CA TYR A 907 29.55 3.10 -14.71
C TYR A 907 30.57 2.35 -15.58
N HIS A 908 31.85 2.41 -15.21
CA HIS A 908 32.90 1.65 -15.90
C HIS A 908 32.63 0.14 -15.83
N ALA A 909 32.41 -0.40 -14.64
CA ALA A 909 32.10 -1.81 -14.42
C ALA A 909 30.87 -2.27 -15.22
N ALA A 910 29.82 -1.46 -15.23
CA ALA A 910 28.59 -1.79 -15.94
C ALA A 910 28.78 -1.79 -17.46
N LEU A 911 29.53 -0.83 -18.02
CA LEU A 911 29.87 -0.82 -19.44
C LEU A 911 30.75 -2.01 -19.82
N GLU A 912 31.75 -2.32 -19.01
CA GLU A 912 32.67 -3.43 -19.21
C GLU A 912 31.93 -4.76 -19.23
N GLN A 913 31.11 -5.05 -18.20
CA GLN A 913 30.31 -6.27 -18.16
C GLN A 913 29.31 -6.35 -19.31
N SER A 914 28.68 -5.23 -19.68
CA SER A 914 27.74 -5.20 -20.80
C SER A 914 28.44 -5.44 -22.14
N CYS A 915 29.68 -4.97 -22.30
CA CYS A 915 30.54 -5.24 -23.46
C CYS A 915 31.01 -6.70 -23.48
N GLU A 916 31.34 -7.28 -22.33
CA GLU A 916 31.71 -8.70 -22.20
C GLU A 916 30.56 -9.62 -22.63
N ILE A 917 29.33 -9.36 -22.16
CA ILE A 917 28.15 -10.14 -22.60
C ILE A 917 27.95 -10.03 -24.11
N ALA A 918 28.11 -8.82 -24.68
CA ALA A 918 27.99 -8.64 -26.13
C ALA A 918 29.08 -9.39 -26.90
N LYS A 919 30.32 -9.37 -26.40
CA LYS A 919 31.45 -10.10 -26.98
C LYS A 919 31.27 -11.61 -26.89
N GLU A 920 30.84 -12.14 -25.74
CA GLU A 920 30.55 -13.57 -25.57
C GLU A 920 29.50 -14.04 -26.58
N ARG A 921 28.40 -13.28 -26.74
CA ARG A 921 27.38 -13.58 -27.74
C ARG A 921 27.92 -13.50 -29.16
N TYR A 922 28.80 -12.53 -29.46
CA TYR A 922 29.45 -12.45 -30.77
C TYR A 922 30.30 -13.69 -31.06
N GLU A 923 31.16 -14.12 -30.13
CA GLU A 923 32.01 -15.30 -30.36
C GLU A 923 31.15 -16.56 -30.56
N MET A 924 30.07 -16.74 -29.78
CA MET A 924 29.12 -17.85 -29.99
C MET A 924 28.47 -17.83 -31.38
N VAL A 925 28.11 -16.65 -31.88
CA VAL A 925 27.53 -16.49 -33.23
C VAL A 925 28.58 -16.72 -34.31
N LYS A 926 29.79 -16.21 -34.11
CA LYS A 926 30.89 -16.35 -35.05
C LYS A 926 31.29 -17.81 -35.24
N ASP A 927 31.48 -18.55 -34.14
CA ASP A 927 31.83 -19.96 -34.17
C ASP A 927 30.77 -20.79 -34.93
N LYS A 928 29.48 -20.51 -34.70
CA LYS A 928 28.38 -21.27 -35.29
C LYS A 928 27.98 -20.85 -36.70
N CYS A 929 28.13 -19.57 -37.07
CA CYS A 929 27.58 -19.02 -38.33
C CYS A 929 28.62 -18.49 -39.31
N TYR A 930 29.78 -18.00 -38.86
CA TYR A 930 30.77 -17.37 -39.75
C TYR A 930 31.97 -18.28 -40.02
N ASP A 931 32.38 -19.08 -39.05
CA ASP A 931 33.59 -19.91 -39.15
C ASP A 931 33.29 -21.38 -39.54
N ASN A 932 32.07 -21.88 -39.33
CA ASN A 932 31.67 -23.24 -39.70
C ASN A 932 31.25 -23.36 -41.18
N THR A 933 31.75 -24.39 -41.88
CA THR A 933 31.36 -24.72 -43.27
C THR A 933 29.97 -25.36 -43.41
N VAL A 934 29.33 -25.69 -42.28
CA VAL A 934 27.97 -26.24 -42.21
C VAL A 934 27.09 -25.27 -41.43
N GLN A 935 25.91 -24.98 -41.96
CA GLN A 935 24.95 -24.04 -41.36
C GLN A 935 24.40 -24.63 -40.04
N ASP A 936 24.98 -24.25 -38.89
CA ASP A 936 24.52 -24.68 -37.57
C ASP A 936 23.29 -23.85 -37.15
N THR A 937 22.12 -24.50 -37.15
CA THR A 937 20.84 -23.88 -36.79
C THR A 937 20.72 -23.54 -35.30
N THR A 938 21.64 -23.98 -34.44
CA THR A 938 21.60 -23.74 -32.98
C THR A 938 22.14 -22.37 -32.55
N ALA A 939 22.71 -21.58 -33.46
CA ALA A 939 23.01 -20.17 -33.19
C ALA A 939 21.76 -19.34 -32.92
N TRP A 940 20.63 -19.79 -33.49
CA TRP A 940 19.31 -19.22 -33.31
C TRP A 940 18.86 -19.19 -31.84
N ASP A 941 19.34 -20.13 -31.02
CA ASP A 941 18.97 -20.25 -29.60
C ASP A 941 19.60 -19.15 -28.71
N ILE A 942 20.57 -18.39 -29.24
CA ILE A 942 21.23 -17.26 -28.55
C ILE A 942 20.35 -16.00 -28.53
N PHE A 943 19.37 -15.95 -29.44
CA PHE A 943 18.52 -14.79 -29.66
C PHE A 943 17.16 -15.01 -29.01
N ASN A 944 16.58 -13.96 -28.43
CA ASN A 944 15.19 -14.01 -27.98
C ASN A 944 14.23 -13.98 -29.18
N ASP A 945 12.94 -14.26 -28.96
CA ASP A 945 11.95 -14.36 -30.04
C ASP A 945 11.79 -13.07 -30.86
N TYR A 946 12.02 -11.91 -30.25
CA TYR A 946 12.05 -10.64 -30.98
C TYR A 946 13.27 -10.54 -31.92
N GLU A 947 14.46 -10.88 -31.40
CA GLU A 947 15.71 -10.86 -32.15
C GLU A 947 15.71 -11.91 -33.28
N LYS A 948 15.14 -13.09 -33.03
CA LYS A 948 14.93 -14.16 -34.01
C LYS A 948 14.14 -13.66 -35.23
N ASN A 949 13.06 -12.93 -35.02
CA ASN A 949 12.27 -12.31 -36.11
C ASN A 949 13.05 -11.23 -36.90
N LYS A 950 14.21 -10.80 -36.41
CA LYS A 950 15.11 -9.84 -37.06
C LYS A 950 16.47 -10.43 -37.42
N TRP A 951 16.59 -11.76 -37.40
CA TRP A 951 17.86 -12.44 -37.57
C TRP A 951 18.62 -11.99 -38.81
N ASP A 952 17.98 -11.89 -39.97
CA ASP A 952 18.65 -11.47 -41.20
C ASP A 952 19.33 -10.09 -41.06
N ALA A 953 18.64 -9.15 -40.40
CA ALA A 953 19.18 -7.81 -40.13
C ALA A 953 20.23 -7.78 -39.01
N LEU A 954 20.20 -8.75 -38.08
CA LEU A 954 21.19 -8.89 -37.01
C LEU A 954 22.45 -9.59 -37.51
N ARG A 955 22.32 -10.64 -38.32
CA ARG A 955 23.42 -11.42 -38.89
C ARG A 955 24.38 -10.56 -39.71
N ASP A 956 23.87 -9.51 -40.35
CA ASP A 956 24.68 -8.62 -41.17
C ASP A 956 25.51 -7.61 -40.33
N ARG A 957 25.35 -7.58 -39.00
CA ARG A 957 26.02 -6.63 -38.07
C ARG A 957 27.51 -6.91 -37.79
N LYS A 958 28.21 -7.68 -38.61
CA LYS A 958 29.63 -8.02 -38.42
C LYS A 958 29.95 -8.37 -36.96
N THR A 959 30.77 -7.55 -36.28
CA THR A 959 31.27 -7.80 -34.93
C THR A 959 30.32 -7.37 -33.81
N THR A 960 29.26 -6.61 -34.10
CA THR A 960 28.30 -6.09 -33.10
C THR A 960 27.02 -6.92 -32.99
N VAL A 961 26.94 -8.08 -33.64
CA VAL A 961 25.76 -8.98 -33.62
C VAL A 961 25.33 -9.40 -32.20
N GLY A 962 26.27 -9.43 -31.24
CA GLY A 962 25.99 -9.76 -29.84
C GLY A 962 25.41 -8.61 -29.00
N SER A 963 25.35 -7.39 -29.53
CA SER A 963 24.81 -6.20 -28.85
C SER A 963 23.27 -6.23 -28.73
N TYR A 964 22.67 -5.20 -28.10
CA TYR A 964 21.20 -5.03 -28.14
C TYR A 964 20.70 -4.60 -29.53
N SER A 965 19.41 -4.86 -29.81
CA SER A 965 18.83 -4.72 -31.15
C SER A 965 18.94 -3.30 -31.74
N THR A 966 19.06 -2.25 -30.94
CA THR A 966 19.17 -0.85 -31.44
C THR A 966 20.50 -0.18 -31.08
N PHE A 967 21.57 -0.97 -30.98
CA PHE A 967 22.91 -0.46 -30.70
C PHE A 967 23.46 0.42 -31.84
N GLU A 968 23.33 -0.02 -33.08
CA GLU A 968 23.80 0.74 -34.25
C GLU A 968 23.12 2.12 -34.33
N GLY A 969 23.94 3.15 -34.52
CA GLY A 969 23.50 4.55 -34.54
C GLY A 969 23.36 5.19 -33.15
N SER A 970 23.47 4.43 -32.06
CA SER A 970 23.57 4.99 -30.72
C SER A 970 24.88 5.76 -30.52
N PRO A 971 24.97 6.71 -29.58
CA PRO A 971 26.24 7.32 -29.20
C PRO A 971 27.33 6.32 -28.82
N ALA A 972 27.01 5.27 -28.07
CA ALA A 972 27.97 4.25 -27.68
C ALA A 972 28.59 3.53 -28.88
N SER A 973 27.82 3.30 -29.96
CA SER A 973 28.36 2.73 -31.22
C SER A 973 29.42 3.62 -31.88
N ASN A 974 29.42 4.92 -31.58
CA ASN A 974 30.43 5.89 -32.04
C ASN A 974 31.53 6.15 -30.99
N GLY A 975 31.60 5.38 -29.91
CA GLY A 975 32.56 5.58 -28.82
C GLY A 975 32.27 6.80 -27.93
N ILE A 976 31.05 7.35 -28.00
CA ILE A 976 30.60 8.48 -27.18
C ILE A 976 29.88 7.92 -25.95
N LEU A 977 30.51 8.05 -24.78
CA LEU A 977 30.00 7.61 -23.49
C LEU A 977 29.35 8.78 -22.73
N GLN A 978 28.76 8.48 -21.56
CA GLN A 978 27.99 9.47 -20.83
C GLN A 978 28.80 10.73 -20.49
N PHE A 979 30.01 10.60 -19.95
CA PHE A 979 30.83 11.75 -19.55
C PHE A 979 31.25 12.62 -20.74
N ASP A 980 31.38 12.04 -21.95
CA ASP A 980 31.65 12.80 -23.16
C ASP A 980 30.48 13.74 -23.49
N MET A 981 29.24 13.28 -23.27
CA MET A 981 28.03 14.10 -23.46
C MET A 981 27.89 15.21 -22.41
N TRP A 982 28.64 15.14 -21.31
CA TRP A 982 28.76 16.19 -20.30
C TRP A 982 30.00 17.07 -20.49
N ASN A 983 30.86 16.77 -21.47
CA ASN A 983 32.19 17.36 -21.64
C ASN A 983 33.06 17.24 -20.37
N THR A 984 32.96 16.09 -19.70
CA THR A 984 33.71 15.79 -18.47
C THR A 984 34.82 14.79 -18.76
N GLU A 985 36.04 15.08 -18.35
CA GLU A 985 37.13 14.11 -18.40
C GLU A 985 37.04 13.11 -17.23
N PRO A 986 37.11 11.79 -17.51
CA PRO A 986 37.17 10.78 -16.48
C PRO A 986 38.55 10.73 -15.82
N THR A 987 38.66 10.03 -14.70
CA THR A 987 39.94 9.81 -14.04
C THR A 987 40.77 8.77 -14.79
N THR A 988 42.06 8.69 -14.44
CA THR A 988 42.97 7.68 -14.97
C THR A 988 42.86 6.33 -14.26
N ARG A 989 41.83 6.10 -13.42
CA ARG A 989 41.64 4.84 -12.68
C ARG A 989 41.39 3.65 -13.60
N TYR A 990 40.74 3.90 -14.74
CA TYR A 990 40.37 2.86 -15.70
C TYR A 990 40.82 3.25 -17.12
N ASN A 991 41.07 2.23 -17.96
CA ASN A 991 41.44 2.44 -19.36
C ASN A 991 40.21 2.64 -20.25
N TRP A 992 39.63 3.83 -20.19
CA TRP A 992 38.46 4.21 -20.98
C TRP A 992 38.69 4.14 -22.50
N ALA A 993 39.93 4.33 -22.96
CA ALA A 993 40.25 4.29 -24.39
C ALA A 993 40.16 2.86 -24.96
N ASP A 994 40.67 1.88 -24.21
CA ASP A 994 40.50 0.47 -24.57
C ASP A 994 39.03 0.07 -24.52
N LEU A 995 38.31 0.40 -23.43
CA LEU A 995 36.88 0.08 -23.31
C LEU A 995 36.05 0.69 -24.46
N LYS A 996 36.29 1.95 -24.85
CA LYS A 996 35.64 2.56 -26.02
C LYS A 996 35.91 1.77 -27.30
N THR A 997 37.15 1.33 -27.50
CA THR A 997 37.55 0.51 -28.66
C THR A 997 36.83 -0.84 -28.65
N GLN A 998 36.72 -1.51 -27.50
CA GLN A 998 35.98 -2.75 -27.35
C GLN A 998 34.48 -2.56 -27.63
N ILE A 999 33.88 -1.49 -27.10
CA ILE A 999 32.47 -1.14 -27.33
C ILE A 999 32.20 -0.88 -28.81
N GLN A 1000 33.05 -0.14 -29.51
CA GLN A 1000 32.89 0.09 -30.95
C GLN A 1000 33.04 -1.19 -31.77
N LYS A 1001 33.87 -2.13 -31.30
CA LYS A 1001 34.08 -3.42 -31.98
C LYS A 1001 32.95 -4.41 -31.73
N TYR A 1002 32.61 -4.68 -30.48
CA TYR A 1002 31.69 -5.77 -30.09
C TYR A 1002 30.30 -5.28 -29.69
N GLY A 1003 30.17 -3.99 -29.38
CA GLY A 1003 28.96 -3.40 -28.82
C GLY A 1003 28.81 -3.65 -27.33
N ILE A 1004 27.67 -3.22 -26.79
CA ILE A 1004 27.23 -3.50 -25.41
C ILE A 1004 25.86 -4.19 -25.43
N ARG A 1005 25.54 -4.96 -24.40
CA ARG A 1005 24.27 -5.69 -24.30
C ARG A 1005 23.11 -4.83 -23.81
N ASN A 1006 23.36 -3.71 -23.15
CA ASN A 1006 22.35 -2.88 -22.51
C ASN A 1006 22.47 -1.43 -22.97
N SER A 1007 21.36 -0.81 -23.39
CA SER A 1007 21.38 0.57 -23.89
C SER A 1007 21.66 1.61 -22.80
N LEU A 1008 21.23 1.34 -21.57
CA LEU A 1008 21.37 2.19 -20.38
C LEU A 1008 21.68 1.30 -19.17
N LEU A 1009 22.40 1.85 -18.20
CA LEU A 1009 23.08 1.11 -17.13
C LEU A 1009 22.83 1.67 -15.70
N THR A 1010 22.96 2.99 -15.51
CA THR A 1010 23.00 3.62 -14.17
C THR A 1010 21.84 4.59 -13.97
N ALA A 1011 21.12 4.42 -12.86
CA ALA A 1011 19.94 5.22 -12.48
C ALA A 1011 19.71 5.18 -10.95
N PRO A 1012 20.26 6.14 -10.17
CA PRO A 1012 20.05 6.18 -8.72
C PRO A 1012 18.59 6.48 -8.36
N MET A 1013 17.89 5.45 -7.88
CA MET A 1013 16.48 5.50 -7.47
C MET A 1013 16.31 5.72 -5.95
N PRO A 1014 15.12 6.09 -5.45
CA PRO A 1014 14.83 6.09 -4.03
C PRO A 1014 14.85 4.65 -3.49
N THR A 1015 15.46 4.44 -2.33
CA THR A 1015 15.67 3.09 -1.75
C THR A 1015 14.91 2.89 -0.44
N ALA A 1016 13.80 3.61 -0.23
CA ALA A 1016 13.09 3.68 1.04
C ALA A 1016 12.88 2.34 1.76
N SER A 1017 12.45 1.29 1.05
CA SER A 1017 12.26 -0.04 1.63
C SER A 1017 13.57 -0.86 1.71
N THR A 1018 14.37 -0.86 0.65
CA THR A 1018 15.56 -1.71 0.54
C THR A 1018 16.71 -1.23 1.43
N SER A 1019 16.89 0.09 1.60
CA SER A 1019 17.88 0.62 2.54
C SER A 1019 17.47 0.44 3.99
N GLN A 1020 16.17 0.41 4.28
CA GLN A 1020 15.68 0.00 5.58
C GLN A 1020 15.98 -1.47 5.89
N ILE A 1021 15.83 -2.38 4.92
CA ILE A 1021 16.20 -3.80 5.06
C ILE A 1021 17.69 -3.94 5.36
N LEU A 1022 18.54 -3.21 4.62
CA LEU A 1022 19.99 -3.26 4.81
C LEU A 1022 20.49 -2.40 5.99
N GLY A 1023 19.66 -1.55 6.59
CA GLY A 1023 20.02 -0.70 7.73
C GLY A 1023 20.94 0.48 7.37
N TYR A 1024 20.73 1.08 6.19
CA TYR A 1024 21.48 2.23 5.66
C TYR A 1024 20.56 3.41 5.30
N ASN A 1025 21.13 4.59 5.16
CA ASN A 1025 20.43 5.79 4.70
C ASN A 1025 20.01 5.66 3.23
N GLU A 1026 18.97 6.39 2.85
CA GLU A 1026 18.40 6.33 1.51
C GLU A 1026 19.36 6.85 0.44
N CYS A 1027 19.54 6.04 -0.60
CA CYS A 1027 20.21 6.38 -1.85
C CYS A 1027 21.48 7.25 -1.71
N ILE A 1028 21.39 8.47 -2.24
CA ILE A 1028 22.41 9.52 -2.30
C ILE A 1028 22.11 10.66 -1.32
N GLU A 1029 21.11 10.51 -0.46
CA GLU A 1029 20.62 11.59 0.38
C GLU A 1029 21.49 11.78 1.63
N PRO A 1030 21.69 13.02 2.11
CA PRO A 1030 22.15 13.25 3.48
C PRO A 1030 21.12 12.74 4.49
N ILE A 1031 21.52 12.60 5.74
CA ILE A 1031 20.57 12.30 6.81
C ILE A 1031 19.60 13.47 7.01
N THR A 1032 18.31 13.15 7.14
CA THR A 1032 17.28 14.16 7.37
C THR A 1032 17.26 14.65 8.82
N SER A 1033 17.62 13.78 9.76
CA SER A 1033 17.70 14.05 11.19
C SER A 1033 18.65 13.07 11.88
N ASN A 1034 19.37 13.51 12.93
CA ASN A 1034 20.16 12.59 13.76
C ASN A 1034 19.32 11.84 14.81
N ILE A 1035 18.10 12.29 15.11
CA ILE A 1035 17.15 11.54 15.93
C ILE A 1035 15.77 11.61 15.28
N TYR A 1036 15.16 10.46 15.03
CA TYR A 1036 13.88 10.38 14.31
C TYR A 1036 12.98 9.31 14.90
N ASN A 1037 11.67 9.50 14.73
CA ASN A 1037 10.67 8.54 15.14
C ASN A 1037 10.39 7.55 14.01
N ARG A 1038 10.28 6.27 14.36
CA ARG A 1038 9.91 5.20 13.46
C ARG A 1038 8.67 4.49 13.96
N ARG A 1039 7.62 4.52 13.14
CA ARG A 1039 6.38 3.78 13.40
C ARG A 1039 6.50 2.35 12.89
N THR A 1040 6.09 1.40 13.71
CA THR A 1040 5.92 -0.01 13.37
C THR A 1040 4.55 -0.49 13.86
N ILE A 1041 4.16 -1.72 13.52
CA ILE A 1041 2.91 -2.33 14.04
C ILE A 1041 2.92 -2.39 15.58
N ALA A 1042 4.11 -2.52 16.20
CA ALA A 1042 4.28 -2.57 17.65
C ALA A 1042 4.31 -1.20 18.35
N GLY A 1043 4.27 -0.08 17.60
CA GLY A 1043 4.29 1.28 18.15
C GLY A 1043 5.35 2.21 17.55
N GLU A 1044 5.56 3.36 18.19
CA GLU A 1044 6.56 4.36 17.79
C GLU A 1044 7.88 4.19 18.56
N PHE A 1045 9.00 4.18 17.83
CA PHE A 1045 10.34 4.03 18.39
C PHE A 1045 11.18 5.26 18.07
N ILE A 1046 11.88 5.81 19.07
CA ILE A 1046 12.85 6.88 18.89
C ILE A 1046 14.19 6.26 18.51
N LEU A 1047 14.72 6.61 17.35
CA LEU A 1047 16.00 6.12 16.84
C LEU A 1047 17.01 7.25 16.75
N ALA A 1048 18.20 7.02 17.30
CA ALA A 1048 19.34 7.91 17.13
C ALA A 1048 20.24 7.39 16.01
N ASN A 1049 20.88 8.32 15.29
CA ASN A 1049 21.94 8.02 14.34
C ASN A 1049 23.05 7.25 15.06
N LYS A 1050 23.19 5.97 14.70
CA LYS A 1050 24.13 5.04 15.33
C LYS A 1050 25.59 5.51 15.26
N TYR A 1051 25.98 6.22 14.20
CA TYR A 1051 27.32 6.75 14.04
C TYR A 1051 27.57 7.93 15.00
N LEU A 1052 26.64 8.88 15.07
CA LEU A 1052 26.72 10.01 16.01
C LEU A 1052 26.77 9.52 17.45
N MET A 1053 25.85 8.63 17.82
CA MET A 1053 25.76 8.09 19.17
C MET A 1053 27.07 7.38 19.58
N HIS A 1054 27.66 6.59 18.67
CA HIS A 1054 28.94 5.93 18.92
C HIS A 1054 30.10 6.93 19.09
N ASP A 1055 30.17 7.99 18.28
CA ASP A 1055 31.20 9.03 18.44
C ASP A 1055 31.03 9.82 19.74
N LEU A 1056 29.79 10.13 20.14
CA LEU A 1056 29.50 10.82 21.40
C LEU A 1056 29.74 9.92 22.63
N LEU A 1057 29.50 8.60 22.53
CA LEU A 1057 29.85 7.64 23.57
C LEU A 1057 31.36 7.56 23.77
N LYS A 1058 32.16 7.58 22.69
CA LYS A 1058 33.64 7.62 22.79
C LYS A 1058 34.19 8.88 23.45
N LEU A 1059 33.43 9.97 23.39
CA LEU A 1059 33.77 11.25 24.02
C LEU A 1059 33.16 11.39 25.42
N ASP A 1060 32.47 10.36 25.93
CA ASP A 1060 31.71 10.40 27.20
C ASP A 1060 30.66 11.53 27.25
N LEU A 1061 30.10 11.92 26.09
CA LEU A 1061 29.12 13.01 25.94
C LEU A 1061 27.67 12.52 25.78
N TRP A 1062 27.44 11.23 25.54
CA TRP A 1062 26.10 10.70 25.34
C TRP A 1062 25.37 10.44 26.66
N ASN A 1063 24.29 11.18 26.91
CA ASN A 1063 23.41 11.03 28.07
C ASN A 1063 21.98 11.52 27.74
N GLU A 1064 21.03 11.29 28.64
CA GLU A 1064 19.62 11.71 28.44
C GLU A 1064 19.47 13.21 28.17
N LYS A 1065 20.29 14.06 28.82
CA LYS A 1065 20.28 15.52 28.58
C LYS A 1065 20.72 15.83 27.15
N MET A 1066 21.78 15.19 26.65
CA MET A 1066 22.24 15.33 25.26
C MET A 1066 21.15 14.90 24.28
N LYS A 1067 20.55 13.71 24.51
CA LYS A 1067 19.47 13.16 23.69
C LYS A 1067 18.28 14.12 23.59
N ASN A 1068 17.80 14.62 24.73
CA ASN A 1068 16.65 15.52 24.80
C ASN A 1068 16.95 16.87 24.12
N ASN A 1069 18.17 17.39 24.22
CA ASN A 1069 18.57 18.60 23.50
C ASN A 1069 18.57 18.39 21.97
N ILE A 1070 19.06 17.26 21.50
CA ILE A 1070 19.02 16.93 20.06
C ILE A 1070 17.56 16.79 19.58
N ILE A 1071 16.69 16.16 20.37
CA ILE A 1071 15.24 16.06 20.07
C ILE A 1071 14.59 17.45 20.03
N ALA A 1072 14.83 18.30 21.04
CA ALA A 1072 14.28 19.65 21.12
C ALA A 1072 14.69 20.52 19.92
N ASN A 1073 15.86 20.24 19.34
CA ASN A 1073 16.38 20.92 18.16
C ASN A 1073 16.21 20.09 16.88
N SER A 1074 15.18 19.22 16.86
CA SER A 1074 14.76 18.46 15.68
C SER A 1074 15.89 17.69 14.98
N GLY A 1075 16.78 17.08 15.77
CA GLY A 1075 17.90 16.27 15.28
C GLY A 1075 19.20 17.03 14.99
N SER A 1076 19.23 18.35 15.18
CA SER A 1076 20.44 19.15 15.00
C SER A 1076 21.43 18.95 16.15
N VAL A 1077 22.72 18.96 15.84
CA VAL A 1077 23.81 19.03 16.84
C VAL A 1077 24.60 20.34 16.78
N GLN A 1078 24.24 21.28 15.90
CA GLN A 1078 25.08 22.44 15.60
C GLN A 1078 25.17 23.45 16.76
N HIS A 1079 24.13 23.54 17.59
CA HIS A 1079 24.02 24.47 18.72
C HIS A 1079 24.69 23.96 20.00
N LEU A 1080 25.24 22.73 20.00
CA LEU A 1080 25.80 22.09 21.18
C LEU A 1080 27.31 22.32 21.23
N ASP A 1081 27.74 23.41 21.87
CA ASP A 1081 29.16 23.81 21.91
C ASP A 1081 30.07 22.82 22.64
N GLN A 1082 29.50 21.98 23.49
CA GLN A 1082 30.18 20.85 24.13
C GLN A 1082 30.59 19.74 23.14
N ILE A 1083 30.00 19.69 21.93
CA ILE A 1083 30.37 18.76 20.87
C ILE A 1083 31.47 19.41 20.00
N PRO A 1084 32.62 18.73 19.78
CA PRO A 1084 33.69 19.25 18.93
C PRO A 1084 33.19 19.65 17.54
N VAL A 1085 33.76 20.73 16.98
CA VAL A 1085 33.35 21.28 15.67
C VAL A 1085 33.43 20.21 14.57
N GLU A 1086 34.47 19.38 14.57
CA GLU A 1086 34.64 18.29 13.60
C GLU A 1086 33.46 17.30 13.61
N ILE A 1087 32.94 16.96 14.80
CA ILE A 1087 31.78 16.08 14.95
C ILE A 1087 30.49 16.81 14.54
N ARG A 1088 30.34 18.10 14.90
CA ARG A 1088 29.19 18.90 14.45
C ARG A 1088 29.13 19.00 12.92
N GLU A 1089 30.25 19.29 12.26
CA GLU A 1089 30.36 19.35 10.81
C GLU A 1089 30.04 18.01 10.14
N LYS A 1090 30.55 16.90 10.70
CA LYS A 1090 30.31 15.54 10.22
C LYS A 1090 28.83 15.16 10.23
N TYR A 1091 28.08 15.58 11.26
CA TYR A 1091 26.68 15.20 11.48
C TYR A 1091 25.66 16.29 11.16
N LYS A 1092 26.02 17.20 10.24
CA LYS A 1092 25.06 18.15 9.67
C LYS A 1092 23.87 17.40 9.05
N THR A 1093 22.67 17.84 9.40
CA THR A 1093 21.44 17.37 8.77
C THR A 1093 21.26 18.01 7.39
N VAL A 1094 20.39 17.44 6.56
CA VAL A 1094 20.11 17.98 5.21
C VAL A 1094 19.64 19.44 5.24
N TRP A 1095 18.97 19.87 6.31
CA TRP A 1095 18.49 21.24 6.52
C TRP A 1095 19.62 22.25 6.77
N GLU A 1096 20.80 21.76 7.16
CA GLU A 1096 21.99 22.56 7.50
C GLU A 1096 23.02 22.57 6.37
N ILE A 1097 22.81 21.76 5.33
CA ILE A 1097 23.69 21.67 4.16
C ILE A 1097 23.15 22.60 3.07
N PRO A 1098 23.97 23.49 2.49
CA PRO A 1098 23.52 24.28 1.35
C PRO A 1098 23.14 23.39 0.16
N MET A 1099 21.92 23.55 -0.36
CA MET A 1099 21.42 22.74 -1.49
C MET A 1099 22.30 22.82 -2.75
N ARG A 1100 23.06 23.92 -2.91
CA ARG A 1100 24.08 24.07 -3.95
C ARG A 1100 25.08 22.91 -3.96
N ASN A 1101 25.54 22.48 -2.79
CA ASN A 1101 26.50 21.38 -2.66
C ASN A 1101 25.90 20.06 -3.12
N LEU A 1102 24.63 19.80 -2.80
CA LEU A 1102 23.91 18.62 -3.28
C LEU A 1102 23.77 18.62 -4.81
N ILE A 1103 23.44 19.79 -5.39
CA ILE A 1103 23.34 19.97 -6.85
C ILE A 1103 24.71 19.76 -7.52
N ASP A 1104 25.79 20.27 -6.94
CA ASP A 1104 27.15 20.08 -7.48
C ASP A 1104 27.56 18.60 -7.45
N MET A 1105 27.30 17.89 -6.34
CA MET A 1105 27.54 16.45 -6.26
C MET A 1105 26.66 15.65 -7.22
N ALA A 1106 25.42 16.08 -7.44
CA ALA A 1106 24.51 15.50 -8.43
C ALA A 1106 25.01 15.69 -9.87
N ALA A 1107 25.59 16.85 -10.17
CA ALA A 1107 26.19 17.12 -11.49
C ALA A 1107 27.45 16.29 -11.71
N ASP A 1108 28.33 16.19 -10.70
CA ASP A 1108 29.56 15.39 -10.81
C ASP A 1108 29.27 13.91 -11.07
N ARG A 1109 28.31 13.32 -10.34
CA ARG A 1109 27.87 11.95 -10.59
C ARG A 1109 27.08 11.81 -11.89
N GLY A 1110 26.38 12.88 -12.30
CA GLY A 1110 25.58 12.94 -13.54
C GLY A 1110 26.38 12.60 -14.80
N ALA A 1111 27.69 12.91 -14.81
CA ALA A 1111 28.62 12.53 -15.87
C ALA A 1111 28.79 11.00 -16.04
N TYR A 1112 28.43 10.20 -15.04
CA TYR A 1112 28.51 8.73 -15.05
C TYR A 1112 27.13 8.06 -14.86
N VAL A 1113 26.07 8.86 -14.79
CA VAL A 1113 24.68 8.41 -14.73
C VAL A 1113 24.05 8.58 -16.11
N CYS A 1114 23.93 7.48 -16.87
CA CYS A 1114 23.43 7.53 -18.24
C CYS A 1114 21.92 7.78 -18.34
N GLN A 1115 21.16 7.43 -17.29
CA GLN A 1115 19.76 7.81 -17.13
C GLN A 1115 19.67 9.15 -16.38
N SER A 1116 18.95 9.24 -15.26
CA SER A 1116 18.94 10.37 -14.34
C SER A 1116 19.03 9.85 -12.89
N GLN A 1117 18.70 10.70 -11.92
CA GLN A 1117 18.76 10.41 -10.48
C GLN A 1117 17.60 11.11 -9.76
N SER A 1118 17.00 10.43 -8.77
CA SER A 1118 15.94 11.02 -7.95
C SER A 1118 16.52 12.02 -6.95
N LEU A 1119 16.58 13.29 -7.34
CA LEU A 1119 17.18 14.36 -6.53
C LEU A 1119 16.12 15.13 -5.73
N ASN A 1120 15.91 14.74 -4.48
CA ASN A 1120 15.15 15.58 -3.53
C ASN A 1120 15.96 16.83 -3.17
N LEU A 1121 15.28 17.94 -2.90
CA LEU A 1121 15.87 19.17 -2.37
C LEU A 1121 15.04 19.68 -1.19
N TRP A 1122 15.72 20.26 -0.19
CA TRP A 1122 15.14 20.64 1.08
C TRP A 1122 15.28 22.14 1.31
N LEU A 1123 14.17 22.80 1.62
CA LEU A 1123 14.14 24.19 2.07
C LEU A 1123 13.10 24.32 3.18
N GLU A 1124 13.52 24.82 4.34
CA GLU A 1124 12.61 25.04 5.47
C GLU A 1124 11.54 26.08 5.12
N ASP A 1125 11.98 27.23 4.61
CA ASP A 1125 11.12 28.34 4.20
C ASP A 1125 11.38 28.71 2.72
N PRO A 1126 10.79 27.96 1.77
CA PRO A 1126 10.94 28.26 0.36
C PRO A 1126 10.18 29.54 0.02
N ASN A 1127 10.81 30.41 -0.75
CA ASN A 1127 10.21 31.60 -1.35
C ASN A 1127 10.58 31.67 -2.84
N TYR A 1128 9.97 32.58 -3.59
CA TYR A 1128 10.22 32.66 -5.04
C TYR A 1128 11.69 32.88 -5.39
N SER A 1129 12.42 33.68 -4.61
CA SER A 1129 13.81 34.03 -4.90
C SER A 1129 14.75 32.85 -4.71
N ASN A 1130 14.65 32.16 -3.57
CA ASN A 1130 15.53 31.02 -3.27
C ASN A 1130 15.22 29.81 -4.16
N LEU A 1131 13.94 29.50 -4.41
CA LEU A 1131 13.54 28.42 -5.31
C LEU A 1131 13.96 28.67 -6.75
N THR A 1132 13.74 29.90 -7.24
CA THR A 1132 14.19 30.28 -8.58
C THR A 1132 15.70 30.09 -8.70
N SER A 1133 16.47 30.63 -7.75
CA SER A 1133 17.93 30.52 -7.77
C SER A 1133 18.40 29.05 -7.76
N MET A 1134 17.75 28.21 -6.96
CA MET A 1134 18.05 26.78 -6.87
C MET A 1134 17.77 26.04 -8.19
N HIS A 1135 16.61 26.26 -8.81
CA HIS A 1135 16.24 25.63 -10.08
C HIS A 1135 17.07 26.13 -11.26
N PHE A 1136 17.41 27.42 -11.29
CA PHE A 1136 18.34 27.93 -12.30
C PHE A 1136 19.74 27.36 -12.13
N TYR A 1137 20.17 27.15 -10.88
CA TYR A 1137 21.45 26.52 -10.61
C TYR A 1137 21.47 25.06 -11.10
N SER A 1138 20.45 24.26 -10.76
CA SER A 1138 20.35 22.86 -11.23
C SER A 1138 20.28 22.76 -12.76
N TRP A 1139 19.51 23.63 -13.41
CA TRP A 1139 19.48 23.73 -14.87
C TRP A 1139 20.84 24.11 -15.46
N SER A 1140 21.50 25.16 -14.93
CA SER A 1140 22.79 25.65 -15.43
C SER A 1140 23.92 24.62 -15.30
N LYS A 1141 23.81 23.72 -14.32
CA LYS A 1141 24.73 22.59 -14.14
C LYS A 1141 24.46 21.46 -15.13
N GLY A 1142 23.41 21.57 -15.92
CA GLY A 1142 23.00 20.58 -16.90
C GLY A 1142 22.37 19.36 -16.26
N LEU A 1143 21.77 19.43 -15.07
CA LEU A 1143 21.07 18.26 -14.55
C LEU A 1143 19.98 17.77 -15.52
N LYS A 1144 19.67 16.47 -15.50
CA LYS A 1144 18.53 15.91 -16.24
C LYS A 1144 17.26 16.08 -15.41
N THR A 1145 17.28 15.60 -14.18
CA THR A 1145 16.25 15.89 -13.17
C THR A 1145 16.72 17.04 -12.30
N GLY A 1146 16.04 18.18 -12.38
CA GLY A 1146 16.35 19.36 -11.57
C GLY A 1146 15.90 19.20 -10.13
N ILE A 1147 14.71 18.64 -9.93
CA ILE A 1147 14.17 18.28 -8.62
C ILE A 1147 13.17 17.12 -8.76
N TYR A 1148 13.25 16.19 -7.81
CA TYR A 1148 12.20 15.21 -7.55
C TYR A 1148 11.16 15.84 -6.62
N TYR A 1149 11.25 15.66 -5.29
CA TYR A 1149 10.43 16.42 -4.35
C TYR A 1149 11.14 17.67 -3.83
N LEU A 1150 10.36 18.74 -3.69
CA LEU A 1150 10.65 19.80 -2.72
C LEU A 1150 10.17 19.34 -1.35
N ARG A 1151 11.10 19.23 -0.39
CA ARG A 1151 10.82 18.90 1.01
C ARG A 1151 10.89 20.16 1.86
N ARG A 1152 9.87 20.38 2.70
CA ARG A 1152 9.76 21.51 3.62
C ARG A 1152 9.49 21.05 5.05
N ARG A 1153 9.79 21.92 6.01
CA ARG A 1153 9.49 21.74 7.44
C ARG A 1153 8.96 23.06 8.00
N ALA A 1154 7.89 23.01 8.77
CA ALA A 1154 7.33 24.22 9.39
C ALA A 1154 8.26 24.76 10.50
N ARG A 1155 8.44 26.08 10.55
CA ARG A 1155 9.30 26.76 11.53
C ARG A 1155 8.76 26.72 12.96
N HIS A 1156 7.44 26.64 13.11
CA HIS A 1156 6.75 26.56 14.39
C HIS A 1156 6.14 25.17 14.59
N HIS A 1157 6.91 24.25 15.16
CA HIS A 1157 6.27 23.22 15.96
C HIS A 1157 5.84 23.87 17.28
N ALA A 1158 4.58 23.68 17.69
CA ALA A 1158 4.22 23.90 19.09
C ALA A 1158 5.25 23.16 19.94
N GLN A 1159 5.85 23.86 20.90
CA GLN A 1159 6.83 23.30 21.82
C GLN A 1159 6.28 21.94 22.31
N GLN A 1160 7.00 20.84 22.05
CA GLN A 1160 6.51 19.51 22.44
C GLN A 1160 6.29 19.53 23.96
N PHE A 1161 5.03 19.46 24.38
CA PHE A 1161 4.57 19.60 25.76
C PHE A 1161 5.09 18.51 26.73
N THR A 1162 5.99 17.64 26.28
CA THR A 1162 6.44 16.45 27.03
C THR A 1162 7.80 16.60 27.69
N ILE A 1163 8.56 17.66 27.44
CA ILE A 1163 9.89 17.86 28.04
C ILE A 1163 10.00 19.31 28.51
N GLU A 1164 10.02 19.54 29.83
CA GLU A 1164 10.34 20.86 30.40
C GLU A 1164 11.81 21.18 30.13
N PRO A 1165 12.14 22.23 29.36
CA PRO A 1165 13.50 22.74 29.34
C PRO A 1165 13.76 23.50 30.64
N GLU A 1166 14.82 23.16 31.37
CA GLU A 1166 15.29 23.98 32.49
C GLU A 1166 15.70 25.36 31.98
N LYS A 1167 15.17 26.40 32.62
CA LYS A 1167 15.61 27.78 32.44
C LYS A 1167 17.11 27.87 32.70
N VAL A 1168 17.84 28.42 31.74
CA VAL A 1168 19.24 28.83 31.94
C VAL A 1168 19.25 29.88 33.06
N GLU A 1169 19.76 29.53 34.23
CA GLU A 1169 20.17 30.52 35.23
C GLU A 1169 21.39 31.29 34.69
N SER A 1170 21.13 32.32 33.89
CA SER A 1170 22.15 33.32 33.61
C SER A 1170 22.31 34.20 34.85
N ALA A 1171 23.53 34.23 35.37
CA ALA A 1171 23.94 35.05 36.50
C ALA A 1171 23.49 36.52 36.37
N ILE A 1172 23.11 37.04 37.52
CA ILE A 1172 22.50 38.34 37.83
C ILE A 1172 23.41 39.55 37.51
N ASN A 1173 22.75 40.67 37.17
CA ASN A 1173 23.09 42.11 37.32
C ASN A 1173 23.83 42.87 36.20
N LEU A 1174 23.14 43.77 35.47
CA LEU A 1174 22.87 45.17 35.85
C LEU A 1174 22.19 45.97 34.69
N GLY A 1175 21.09 46.67 34.99
CA GLY A 1175 20.83 48.02 34.45
C GLY A 1175 19.71 48.23 33.41
N ASN A 1176 18.52 48.60 33.91
CA ASN A 1176 17.54 49.58 33.41
C ASN A 1176 16.80 49.45 32.05
N GLU A 1177 15.45 49.48 32.17
CA GLU A 1177 14.42 50.25 31.43
C GLU A 1177 14.40 50.13 29.88
N THR A 1178 13.34 49.71 29.19
CA THR A 1178 11.91 50.07 29.28
C THR A 1178 11.05 48.99 28.60
N GLU A 1179 9.89 48.69 29.20
CA GLU A 1179 8.78 47.93 28.61
C GLU A 1179 8.03 48.79 27.57
N GLU A 1180 7.76 48.23 26.40
CA GLU A 1180 6.55 48.54 25.62
C GLU A 1180 5.92 47.22 25.16
N GLU A 1181 4.84 46.83 25.84
CA GLU A 1181 3.82 45.93 25.32
C GLU A 1181 3.08 46.60 24.18
N ILE A 1182 3.04 45.98 23.00
CA ILE A 1182 1.95 46.20 22.03
C ILE A 1182 1.43 44.84 21.56
N CYS A 1183 0.25 44.53 22.10
CA CYS A 1183 -0.76 43.62 21.57
C CYS A 1183 -1.20 44.09 20.18
N GLU A 1184 -1.45 43.17 19.23
CA GLU A 1184 -2.67 43.24 18.41
C GLU A 1184 -2.93 41.96 17.59
N MET A 1185 -4.11 41.40 17.84
CA MET A 1185 -4.87 40.61 16.88
C MET A 1185 -5.49 41.54 15.82
N CYS A 1186 -5.73 40.96 14.63
CA CYS A 1186 -6.72 41.30 13.60
C CYS A 1186 -6.30 42.18 12.39
N SER A 1187 -6.47 41.54 11.22
CA SER A 1187 -7.01 42.04 9.94
C SER A 1187 -6.23 43.02 9.05
N ALA A 1188 -5.75 42.51 7.90
CA ALA A 1188 -6.27 42.83 6.56
C ALA A 1188 -5.86 41.73 5.56
#